data_AF-A0A661M6M8-F1
#
_entry.id   AF-A0A661M6M8-F1
#
_cell.length_a   1.000
_cell.length_b   1.000
_cell.length_c   1.000
_cell.angle_alpha   90.00
_cell.angle_beta   90.00
_cell.angle_gamma   90.00
#
_symmetry.space_group_name_H-M   'P 1'
#
loop_
_entity.id
_entity.type
_entity.pdbx_description
1 polymer ?
#
loop_
_entity_poly.entity_id
_entity_poly.type
_entity_poly.pdbx_seq_one_letter_code
_entity_poly.pdbx_strand_id
1 'polypeptide(L)'
;MRAVDPPLANVSPEYETLEYWLSRSEPYGPLDEPLLSAEAIRRHDLALRQSRDGEPIGQADLLAPVDRDALQVQIDERLAYLSKRLTAEELVDRNGEPIESGDAASFEAPASIDTVDEWRVVEKLEPLRCGPYDGGLYTTPVDRDFDRNRCSTMREGEVVQLLAHWPNGMHLARTSYALGWVTTEALSSPLDRATVQGRLERSELQAFTRRALLTEAFTMRGEQYGWGGKDGGYDCSRFLLELFGRFGIDLPRHSARQAMAGTFTVDVAAVEDLNEKRLLLEAAAHRGVVLLHFPGHIMLYLGTTEEGVPMAIHAFSEFLTPCEGIEEETVNRVDQVAVSDLSLGAGSSRRDFLSRITRITVLGHTPGPALIANAELRPSAPISIPEGRCADSKSIAIFRSPHRPNVSQPLRVIVTGERDPGFASLVLFAPDGSQVTPVQHVLDGPPYSRWVEVPEPEAGRWTAVFADGDLVRACQHIGVARRPVQQAPRDTPGPAWNVSWKWERDTENLYAAFVEQLFREPDGEDVTWPRLQGVIGERERNLLYDHRSAGEDARLDLEPDCADLPYFLRAYFAWKLRLPFVYRTCTRGRKNAPPLCEPTVLSNLDSVPDDDAVAAFRRFVRRLAGTVHSSSPRTLPDDDETDLYPLRMRRQSLRPGTVFADPYGHVLVVARWKPQGVTDYGVLIAADAQPDGTVGRRRFWRGSFLFTPKTDLVGAGFKGWRPVRYHATVAQDVVPVELDQPAEAFEGEPEPLAQPQPWKITTNDQLRRSGGIRAWSDAQYNGTADDFYAAVEGMINPRALDPVRMQTSLVDALEESVQRRLSSVQNGEDFMK
;
A
#
# COMPACT_ATOMS: atom_id res chain seq x y z
N MET A 1 -9.86 29.15 -36.02
CA MET A 1 -10.76 28.18 -35.34
C MET A 1 -11.48 27.37 -36.41
N ARG A 2 -11.64 26.06 -36.20
CA ARG A 2 -12.25 25.11 -37.13
C ARG A 2 -13.12 24.13 -36.34
N ALA A 3 -14.34 23.86 -36.82
CA ALA A 3 -15.15 22.76 -36.29
C ALA A 3 -14.64 21.41 -36.81
N VAL A 4 -14.62 20.40 -35.93
CA VAL A 4 -14.15 19.04 -36.22
C VAL A 4 -15.18 18.06 -35.69
N ASP A 5 -15.84 17.36 -36.61
CA ASP A 5 -16.78 16.29 -36.28
C ASP A 5 -16.02 14.97 -36.11
N PRO A 6 -16.35 14.14 -35.09
CA PRO A 6 -15.80 12.80 -34.99
C PRO A 6 -16.21 11.89 -36.18
N PRO A 7 -15.39 10.88 -36.53
CA PRO A 7 -14.21 10.42 -35.80
C PRO A 7 -13.03 11.38 -35.92
N LEU A 8 -12.31 11.57 -34.81
CA LEU A 8 -11.15 12.45 -34.75
C LEU A 8 -9.95 11.83 -35.49
N ALA A 9 -8.93 12.64 -35.77
CA ALA A 9 -7.70 12.14 -36.36
C ALA A 9 -7.12 10.98 -35.54
N ASN A 10 -6.65 9.93 -36.21
CA ASN A 10 -6.17 8.66 -35.63
C ASN A 10 -7.23 7.81 -34.90
N VAL A 11 -8.52 8.15 -35.00
CA VAL A 11 -9.60 7.31 -34.50
C VAL A 11 -10.25 6.58 -35.68
N SER A 12 -9.95 5.29 -35.83
CA SER A 12 -10.64 4.44 -36.81
C SER A 12 -12.12 4.29 -36.45
N PRO A 13 -13.05 4.13 -37.42
CA PRO A 13 -14.48 4.00 -37.13
C PRO A 13 -14.84 2.87 -36.15
N GLU A 14 -14.07 1.78 -36.14
CA GLU A 14 -14.24 0.69 -35.18
C GLU A 14 -13.92 1.09 -33.73
N TYR A 15 -13.03 2.06 -33.52
CA TYR A 15 -12.66 2.58 -32.18
C TYR A 15 -13.78 3.45 -31.58
N GLU A 16 -14.79 3.82 -32.36
CA GLU A 16 -16.01 4.51 -31.90
C GLU A 16 -17.08 3.54 -31.38
N THR A 17 -16.83 2.23 -31.41
CA THR A 17 -17.82 1.19 -31.05
C THR A 17 -17.57 0.62 -29.66
N LEU A 18 -18.65 0.32 -28.93
CA LEU A 18 -18.60 -0.33 -27.63
C LEU A 18 -18.01 -1.75 -27.74
N GLU A 19 -18.38 -2.49 -28.78
CA GLU A 19 -17.96 -3.87 -29.02
C GLU A 19 -16.44 -3.99 -29.11
N TYR A 20 -15.78 -3.05 -29.78
CA TYR A 20 -14.32 -3.00 -29.86
C TYR A 20 -13.71 -2.87 -28.46
N TRP A 21 -14.16 -1.92 -27.65
CA TRP A 21 -13.59 -1.66 -26.32
C TRP A 21 -13.93 -2.72 -25.27
N LEU A 22 -15.06 -3.40 -25.41
CA LEU A 22 -15.35 -4.58 -24.59
C LEU A 22 -14.34 -5.71 -24.88
N SER A 23 -14.06 -6.00 -26.15
CA SER A 23 -13.05 -6.98 -26.56
C SER A 23 -11.64 -6.59 -26.06
N ARG A 24 -11.24 -5.32 -26.28
CA ARG A 24 -9.95 -4.79 -25.81
C ARG A 24 -9.79 -4.79 -24.29
N SER A 25 -10.89 -4.84 -23.54
CA SER A 25 -10.89 -4.84 -22.07
C SER A 25 -10.77 -6.22 -21.45
N GLU A 26 -10.95 -7.32 -22.19
CA GLU A 26 -10.87 -8.69 -21.65
C GLU A 26 -9.52 -9.02 -20.99
N PRO A 27 -8.35 -8.57 -21.52
CA PRO A 27 -7.06 -8.79 -20.85
C PRO A 27 -6.96 -8.15 -19.45
N TYR A 28 -7.76 -7.11 -19.17
CA TYR A 28 -7.81 -6.47 -17.86
C TYR A 28 -8.63 -7.24 -16.81
N GLY A 29 -9.27 -8.34 -17.21
CA GLY A 29 -10.05 -9.21 -16.34
C GLY A 29 -11.50 -9.40 -16.82
N PRO A 30 -12.28 -10.25 -16.14
CA PRO A 30 -13.65 -10.53 -16.53
C PRO A 30 -14.52 -9.26 -16.56
N LEU A 31 -15.22 -9.02 -17.67
CA LEU A 31 -15.94 -7.77 -17.91
C LEU A 31 -17.13 -7.54 -16.96
N ASP A 32 -17.73 -8.64 -16.49
CA ASP A 32 -18.93 -8.67 -15.65
C ASP A 32 -18.61 -8.90 -14.17
N GLU A 33 -17.33 -9.02 -13.80
CA GLU A 33 -16.92 -9.08 -12.40
C GLU A 33 -17.05 -7.69 -11.76
N PRO A 34 -17.69 -7.56 -10.57
CA PRO A 34 -17.74 -6.30 -9.86
C PRO A 34 -16.34 -5.79 -9.52
N LEU A 35 -16.00 -4.59 -9.99
CA LEU A 35 -14.75 -3.90 -9.66
C LEU A 35 -14.75 -3.45 -8.19
N LEU A 36 -15.93 -3.08 -7.69
CA LEU A 36 -16.23 -2.84 -6.29
C LEU A 36 -17.62 -3.38 -5.98
N SER A 37 -17.77 -4.02 -4.81
CA SER A 37 -19.11 -4.36 -4.30
C SER A 37 -19.83 -3.10 -3.80
N ALA A 38 -21.17 -3.14 -3.73
CA ALA A 38 -21.97 -2.03 -3.18
C ALA A 38 -21.48 -1.59 -1.79
N GLU A 39 -21.09 -2.55 -0.96
CA GLU A 39 -20.57 -2.29 0.38
C GLU A 39 -19.16 -1.65 0.35
N ALA A 40 -18.33 -2.01 -0.64
CA ALA A 40 -17.04 -1.34 -0.86
C ALA A 40 -17.21 0.10 -1.39
N ILE A 41 -18.23 0.34 -2.23
CA ILE A 41 -18.58 1.68 -2.73
C ILE A 41 -19.05 2.56 -1.57
N ARG A 42 -19.97 2.07 -0.73
CA ARG A 42 -20.41 2.79 0.48
C ARG A 42 -19.25 3.21 1.37
N ARG A 43 -18.30 2.32 1.63
CA ARG A 43 -17.08 2.65 2.39
C ARG A 43 -16.17 3.65 1.66
N HIS A 44 -16.05 3.53 0.34
CA HIS A 44 -15.30 4.48 -0.47
C HIS A 44 -15.87 5.90 -0.33
N ASP A 45 -17.19 6.08 -0.49
CA ASP A 45 -17.83 7.39 -0.36
C ASP A 45 -17.73 7.94 1.06
N LEU A 46 -17.93 7.09 2.08
CA LEU A 46 -17.75 7.48 3.48
C LEU A 46 -16.31 7.92 3.79
N ALA A 47 -15.31 7.26 3.20
CA ALA A 47 -13.92 7.64 3.35
C ALA A 47 -13.63 9.01 2.71
N LEU A 48 -14.18 9.29 1.52
CA LEU A 48 -13.98 10.56 0.82
C LEU A 48 -14.72 11.74 1.45
N ARG A 49 -15.77 11.49 2.25
CA ARG A 49 -16.48 12.51 3.05
C ARG A 49 -15.68 12.99 4.25
N GLN A 50 -14.65 12.25 4.69
CA GLN A 50 -13.77 12.72 5.75
C GLN A 50 -12.92 13.90 5.25
N SER A 51 -12.81 14.93 6.07
CA SER A 51 -11.99 16.10 5.75
C SER A 51 -10.52 15.71 5.64
N ARG A 52 -9.86 16.20 4.59
CA ARG A 52 -8.43 16.07 4.36
C ARG A 52 -7.86 17.48 4.17
N ASP A 53 -6.88 17.85 5.00
CA ASP A 53 -6.29 19.19 4.98
C ASP A 53 -7.33 20.33 5.09
N GLY A 54 -8.44 20.07 5.81
CA GLY A 54 -9.49 21.06 6.07
C GLY A 54 -10.76 20.90 5.22
N GLU A 55 -10.73 20.20 4.08
CA GLU A 55 -11.92 20.01 3.23
C GLU A 55 -12.16 18.55 2.80
N PRO A 56 -13.42 18.08 2.73
CA PRO A 56 -13.74 16.77 2.17
C PRO A 56 -13.46 16.70 0.66
N ILE A 57 -13.10 15.51 0.15
CA ILE A 57 -12.88 15.28 -1.28
C ILE A 57 -14.20 14.92 -1.97
N GLY A 58 -15.02 14.09 -1.32
CA GLY A 58 -16.26 13.54 -1.88
C GLY A 58 -17.44 14.50 -1.82
N GLN A 59 -18.60 13.98 -2.25
CA GLN A 59 -19.86 14.73 -2.16
C GLN A 59 -20.29 14.97 -0.71
N ALA A 60 -20.90 16.13 -0.45
CA ALA A 60 -21.49 16.50 0.82
C ALA A 60 -22.76 15.69 1.11
N ASP A 61 -22.91 15.30 2.38
CA ASP A 61 -24.19 14.82 2.90
C ASP A 61 -25.11 16.02 3.15
N LEU A 62 -26.14 16.18 2.30
CA LEU A 62 -27.09 17.28 2.38
C LEU A 62 -27.93 17.28 3.66
N LEU A 63 -27.97 16.16 4.39
CA LEU A 63 -28.69 16.04 5.64
C LEU A 63 -27.76 16.21 6.84
N ALA A 64 -26.44 16.14 6.66
CA ALA A 64 -25.49 16.40 7.73
C ALA A 64 -25.54 17.88 8.17
N PRO A 65 -25.33 18.17 9.47
CA PRO A 65 -25.20 19.53 9.97
C PRO A 65 -24.15 20.31 9.19
N VAL A 66 -24.40 21.60 8.98
CA VAL A 66 -23.47 22.51 8.31
C VAL A 66 -22.51 23.09 9.35
N ASP A 67 -21.21 22.89 9.15
CA ASP A 67 -20.18 23.65 9.87
C ASP A 67 -20.18 25.09 9.35
N ARG A 68 -20.78 25.99 10.13
CA ARG A 68 -20.99 27.39 9.72
C ARG A 68 -19.68 28.19 9.73
N ASP A 69 -18.73 27.84 10.59
CA ASP A 69 -17.44 28.53 10.66
C ASP A 69 -16.59 28.16 9.44
N ALA A 70 -16.50 26.86 9.12
CA ALA A 70 -15.82 26.40 7.91
C ALA A 70 -16.48 26.94 6.64
N LEU A 71 -17.81 26.98 6.59
CA LEU A 71 -18.56 27.56 5.47
C LEU A 71 -18.27 29.06 5.30
N GLN A 72 -18.21 29.83 6.39
CA GLN A 72 -17.89 31.26 6.33
C GLN A 72 -16.50 31.50 5.73
N VAL A 73 -15.49 30.75 6.18
CA VAL A 73 -14.13 30.83 5.62
C VAL A 73 -14.15 30.55 4.11
N GLN A 74 -14.84 29.49 3.68
CA GLN A 74 -14.93 29.12 2.27
C GLN A 74 -15.62 30.20 1.42
N ILE A 75 -16.65 30.86 1.96
CA ILE A 75 -17.34 31.98 1.28
C ILE A 75 -16.39 33.18 1.17
N ASP A 76 -15.75 33.58 2.27
CA ASP A 76 -14.88 34.75 2.32
C ASP A 76 -13.71 34.62 1.34
N GLU A 77 -13.05 33.46 1.31
CA GLU A 77 -11.97 33.17 0.37
C GLU A 77 -12.44 33.22 -1.09
N ARG A 78 -13.61 32.66 -1.37
CA ARG A 78 -14.18 32.65 -2.73
C ARG A 78 -14.56 34.05 -3.19
N LEU A 79 -15.21 34.84 -2.33
CA LEU A 79 -15.59 36.21 -2.64
C LEU A 79 -14.36 37.10 -2.81
N ALA A 80 -13.36 36.97 -1.94
CA ALA A 80 -12.09 37.69 -2.08
C ALA A 80 -11.37 37.35 -3.39
N TYR A 81 -11.35 36.08 -3.79
CA TYR A 81 -10.79 35.65 -5.07
C TYR A 81 -11.52 36.28 -6.27
N LEU A 82 -12.86 36.22 -6.29
CA LEU A 82 -13.65 36.78 -7.39
C LEU A 82 -13.57 38.31 -7.45
N SER A 83 -13.73 38.98 -6.29
CA SER A 83 -13.63 40.43 -6.16
C SER A 83 -12.29 40.96 -6.68
N LYS A 84 -11.17 40.32 -6.30
CA LYS A 84 -9.84 40.69 -6.78
C LYS A 84 -9.74 40.65 -8.31
N ARG A 85 -10.30 39.62 -8.96
CA ARG A 85 -10.24 39.45 -10.42
C ARG A 85 -11.17 40.40 -11.17
N LEU A 86 -12.31 40.73 -10.56
CA LEU A 86 -13.21 41.76 -11.06
C LEU A 86 -12.55 43.15 -11.02
N THR A 87 -11.94 43.52 -9.88
CA THR A 87 -11.21 44.80 -9.73
C THR A 87 -10.00 44.89 -10.67
N ALA A 88 -9.35 43.76 -10.97
CA ALA A 88 -8.25 43.70 -11.92
C ALA A 88 -8.70 43.64 -13.40
N GLU A 89 -10.01 43.70 -13.67
CA GLU A 89 -10.61 43.56 -15.01
C GLU A 89 -10.20 42.25 -15.73
N GLU A 90 -9.82 41.23 -14.97
CA GLU A 90 -9.57 39.87 -15.49
C GLU A 90 -10.87 39.10 -15.77
N LEU A 91 -11.95 39.52 -15.10
CA LEU A 91 -13.31 39.03 -15.31
C LEU A 91 -14.20 40.21 -15.72
N VAL A 92 -14.83 40.07 -16.88
CA VAL A 92 -15.69 41.06 -17.52
C VAL A 92 -17.07 40.48 -17.81
N ASP A 93 -18.03 41.34 -18.14
CA ASP A 93 -19.37 40.96 -18.55
C ASP A 93 -19.37 40.27 -19.94
N ARG A 94 -20.57 39.95 -20.44
CA ARG A 94 -20.75 39.30 -21.75
C ARG A 94 -20.34 40.16 -22.96
N ASN A 95 -20.20 41.46 -22.77
CA ASN A 95 -19.82 42.44 -23.79
C ASN A 95 -18.33 42.78 -23.72
N GLY A 96 -17.62 42.32 -22.68
CA GLY A 96 -16.21 42.63 -22.45
C GLY A 96 -16.00 43.89 -21.58
N GLU A 97 -17.06 44.38 -20.95
CA GLU A 97 -17.03 45.57 -20.09
C GLU A 97 -16.89 45.18 -18.61
N PRO A 98 -16.33 46.04 -17.76
CA PRO A 98 -16.32 45.83 -16.32
C PRO A 98 -17.74 45.68 -15.76
N ILE A 99 -17.89 44.86 -14.71
CA ILE A 99 -19.19 44.68 -14.04
C ILE A 99 -19.65 45.99 -13.39
N GLU A 100 -20.92 46.34 -13.57
CA GLU A 100 -21.49 47.56 -13.01
C GLU A 100 -21.32 47.61 -11.48
N SER A 101 -21.04 48.80 -10.95
CA SER A 101 -20.70 48.99 -9.52
C SER A 101 -21.74 48.41 -8.53
N GLY A 102 -23.04 48.45 -8.87
CA GLY A 102 -24.10 47.87 -8.04
C GLY A 102 -24.05 46.35 -7.99
N ASP A 103 -23.74 45.70 -9.10
CA ASP A 103 -23.56 44.25 -9.18
C ASP A 103 -22.22 43.82 -8.57
N ALA A 104 -21.16 44.60 -8.75
CA ALA A 104 -19.86 44.35 -8.14
C ALA A 104 -19.93 44.36 -6.60
N ALA A 105 -20.79 45.21 -6.01
CA ALA A 105 -21.03 45.26 -4.57
C ALA A 105 -21.61 43.94 -4.00
N SER A 106 -22.26 43.11 -4.84
CA SER A 106 -22.76 41.81 -4.39
C SER A 106 -21.66 40.83 -3.98
N PHE A 107 -20.43 41.02 -4.49
CA PHE A 107 -19.27 40.19 -4.19
C PHE A 107 -18.55 40.59 -2.90
N GLU A 108 -18.97 41.68 -2.24
CA GLU A 108 -18.49 42.03 -0.91
C GLU A 108 -19.23 41.19 0.13
N ALA A 109 -18.49 40.60 1.07
CA ALA A 109 -19.09 39.81 2.15
C ALA A 109 -20.00 40.73 3.00
N PRO A 110 -21.29 40.39 3.18
CA PRO A 110 -22.20 41.21 3.97
C PRO A 110 -21.81 41.16 5.46
N ALA A 111 -22.09 42.24 6.19
CA ALA A 111 -21.77 42.32 7.62
C ALA A 111 -22.49 41.26 8.48
N SER A 112 -23.63 40.74 8.00
CA SER A 112 -24.36 39.60 8.58
C SER A 112 -25.05 38.81 7.46
N ILE A 113 -24.94 37.48 7.52
CA ILE A 113 -25.61 36.56 6.59
C ILE A 113 -26.89 36.03 7.27
N ASP A 114 -28.05 36.30 6.66
CA ASP A 114 -29.32 35.76 7.12
C ASP A 114 -29.41 34.27 6.74
N THR A 115 -29.10 33.41 7.71
CA THR A 115 -29.02 31.96 7.50
C THR A 115 -30.40 31.34 7.27
N VAL A 116 -30.44 30.39 6.33
CA VAL A 116 -31.60 29.54 6.04
C VAL A 116 -31.17 28.08 6.21
N ASP A 117 -32.15 27.21 6.43
CA ASP A 117 -31.95 25.76 6.41
C ASP A 117 -33.19 25.08 5.81
N GLU A 118 -33.28 25.15 4.48
CA GLU A 118 -34.42 24.64 3.71
C GLU A 118 -33.93 23.76 2.56
N TRP A 119 -34.61 22.64 2.31
CA TRP A 119 -34.38 21.83 1.12
C TRP A 119 -35.48 22.08 0.09
N ARG A 120 -35.11 22.14 -1.18
CA ARG A 120 -36.02 22.29 -2.32
C ARG A 120 -35.62 21.32 -3.42
N VAL A 121 -36.52 21.12 -4.37
CA VAL A 121 -36.25 20.38 -5.60
C VAL A 121 -36.16 21.37 -6.75
N VAL A 122 -35.21 21.12 -7.63
CA VAL A 122 -35.03 21.88 -8.86
C VAL A 122 -36.14 21.46 -9.83
N GLU A 123 -36.99 22.40 -10.24
CA GLU A 123 -38.13 22.16 -11.14
C GLU A 123 -37.76 22.37 -12.61
N LYS A 124 -36.67 23.11 -12.88
CA LYS A 124 -36.14 23.36 -14.21
C LYS A 124 -34.63 23.51 -14.13
N LEU A 125 -33.94 23.16 -15.22
CA LEU A 125 -32.51 23.36 -15.38
C LEU A 125 -32.09 24.78 -14.97
N GLU A 126 -31.25 24.88 -13.92
CA GLU A 126 -30.92 26.16 -13.28
C GLU A 126 -29.41 26.25 -13.00
N PRO A 127 -28.71 27.33 -13.39
CA PRO A 127 -27.31 27.53 -13.04
C PRO A 127 -27.12 27.68 -11.53
N LEU A 128 -26.09 27.01 -11.00
CA LEU A 128 -25.52 27.35 -9.69
C LEU A 128 -24.29 28.23 -9.92
N ARG A 129 -24.40 29.50 -9.51
CA ARG A 129 -23.40 30.53 -9.78
C ARG A 129 -22.20 30.45 -8.84
N CYS A 130 -21.02 30.77 -9.35
CA CYS A 130 -19.78 30.81 -8.57
C CYS A 130 -19.73 31.99 -7.62
N GLY A 131 -20.32 33.12 -8.00
CA GLY A 131 -20.49 34.28 -7.16
C GLY A 131 -21.95 34.73 -7.11
N PRO A 132 -22.28 35.67 -6.21
CA PRO A 132 -23.62 36.20 -6.00
C PRO A 132 -24.08 37.16 -7.12
N TYR A 133 -23.93 36.77 -8.38
CA TYR A 133 -24.32 37.55 -9.55
C TYR A 133 -25.01 36.62 -10.55
N ASP A 134 -26.19 37.01 -11.06
CA ASP A 134 -26.95 36.18 -11.99
C ASP A 134 -26.57 36.39 -13.48
N GLY A 135 -25.55 37.21 -13.75
CA GLY A 135 -24.94 37.31 -15.07
C GLY A 135 -23.76 36.34 -15.28
N GLY A 136 -23.23 36.35 -16.50
CA GLY A 136 -22.04 35.59 -16.86
C GLY A 136 -20.75 36.40 -16.64
N LEU A 137 -19.67 35.72 -16.25
CA LEU A 137 -18.33 36.32 -16.13
C LEU A 137 -17.38 35.69 -17.14
N TYR A 138 -16.58 36.50 -17.84
CA TYR A 138 -15.73 36.04 -18.93
C TYR A 138 -14.31 36.58 -18.79
N THR A 139 -13.33 35.83 -19.31
CA THR A 139 -11.95 36.32 -19.47
C THR A 139 -11.81 37.07 -20.79
N THR A 140 -10.85 37.99 -20.90
CA THR A 140 -10.55 38.70 -22.16
C THR A 140 -9.46 37.97 -22.95
N PRO A 141 -9.62 37.73 -24.27
CA PRO A 141 -10.80 38.05 -25.10
C PRO A 141 -12.01 37.18 -24.75
N VAL A 142 -13.20 37.77 -24.82
CA VAL A 142 -14.46 37.12 -24.42
C VAL A 142 -14.77 35.92 -25.30
N ASP A 143 -14.79 34.74 -24.69
CA ASP A 143 -15.35 33.52 -25.25
C ASP A 143 -16.67 33.17 -24.52
N ARG A 144 -17.79 33.30 -25.24
CA ARG A 144 -19.15 33.16 -24.70
C ARG A 144 -19.52 31.72 -24.35
N ASP A 145 -18.69 30.74 -24.72
CA ASP A 145 -18.89 29.35 -24.35
C ASP A 145 -18.38 29.04 -22.94
N PHE A 146 -17.54 29.91 -22.38
CA PHE A 146 -16.91 29.71 -21.08
C PHE A 146 -17.35 30.76 -20.05
N ASP A 147 -18.62 30.71 -19.64
CA ASP A 147 -19.12 31.48 -18.49
C ASP A 147 -18.45 31.01 -17.20
N ARG A 148 -17.46 31.78 -16.72
CA ARG A 148 -16.68 31.52 -15.50
C ARG A 148 -17.51 31.64 -14.23
N ASN A 149 -18.69 32.26 -14.30
CA ASN A 149 -19.61 32.33 -13.18
C ASN A 149 -20.56 31.14 -13.11
N ARG A 150 -20.57 30.25 -14.10
CA ARG A 150 -21.34 28.99 -14.07
C ARG A 150 -20.52 27.88 -13.42
N CYS A 151 -20.57 27.78 -12.10
CA CYS A 151 -19.83 26.77 -11.34
C CYS A 151 -20.39 25.36 -11.56
N SER A 152 -21.72 25.26 -11.64
CA SER A 152 -22.42 24.05 -12.05
C SER A 152 -23.79 24.43 -12.60
N THR A 153 -24.51 23.43 -13.09
CA THR A 153 -25.93 23.53 -13.41
C THR A 153 -26.64 22.42 -12.64
N MET A 154 -27.80 22.74 -12.08
CA MET A 154 -28.65 21.81 -11.36
C MET A 154 -29.76 21.33 -12.30
N ARG A 155 -30.00 20.02 -12.32
CA ARG A 155 -31.00 19.40 -13.20
C ARG A 155 -32.34 19.25 -12.49
N GLU A 156 -33.40 19.20 -13.30
CA GLU A 156 -34.74 18.91 -12.82
C GLU A 156 -34.76 17.63 -11.96
N GLY A 157 -35.38 17.70 -10.79
CA GLY A 157 -35.48 16.62 -9.82
C GLY A 157 -34.37 16.58 -8.77
N GLU A 158 -33.25 17.30 -8.95
CA GLU A 158 -32.17 17.35 -7.97
C GLU A 158 -32.59 18.09 -6.69
N VAL A 159 -32.08 17.62 -5.55
CA VAL A 159 -32.27 18.28 -4.25
C VAL A 159 -31.19 19.34 -4.06
N VAL A 160 -31.61 20.53 -3.64
CA VAL A 160 -30.75 21.65 -3.26
C VAL A 160 -31.10 22.13 -1.85
N GLN A 161 -30.10 22.46 -1.05
CA GLN A 161 -30.28 23.06 0.27
C GLN A 161 -29.92 24.54 0.21
N LEU A 162 -30.85 25.41 0.61
CA LEU A 162 -30.62 26.83 0.78
C LEU A 162 -30.02 27.08 2.17
N LEU A 163 -28.89 27.79 2.20
CA LEU A 163 -28.06 27.99 3.38
C LEU A 163 -28.15 29.42 3.94
N ALA A 164 -28.44 30.39 3.06
CA ALA A 164 -28.57 31.80 3.43
C ALA A 164 -29.22 32.65 2.33
N HIS A 165 -29.83 33.77 2.73
CA HIS A 165 -30.26 34.85 1.84
C HIS A 165 -29.09 35.78 1.52
N TRP A 166 -29.05 36.29 0.28
CA TRP A 166 -28.09 37.29 -0.17
C TRP A 166 -28.80 38.63 -0.47
N PRO A 167 -28.15 39.79 -0.24
CA PRO A 167 -28.81 41.10 -0.34
C PRO A 167 -29.47 41.43 -1.69
N ASN A 168 -29.00 40.82 -2.78
CA ASN A 168 -29.55 41.00 -4.13
C ASN A 168 -30.70 40.02 -4.48
N GLY A 169 -31.22 39.28 -3.49
CA GLY A 169 -32.31 38.32 -3.66
C GLY A 169 -31.88 36.91 -4.08
N MET A 170 -30.59 36.69 -4.38
CA MET A 170 -30.05 35.36 -4.56
C MET A 170 -29.95 34.62 -3.22
N HIS A 171 -29.79 33.30 -3.26
CA HIS A 171 -29.56 32.48 -2.09
C HIS A 171 -28.24 31.74 -2.22
N LEU A 172 -27.47 31.68 -1.14
CA LEU A 172 -26.40 30.71 -1.04
C LEU A 172 -27.03 29.32 -0.92
N ALA A 173 -26.61 28.40 -1.79
CA ALA A 173 -27.19 27.09 -1.92
C ALA A 173 -26.11 26.02 -2.15
N ARG A 174 -26.38 24.80 -1.69
CA ARG A 174 -25.54 23.63 -1.98
C ARG A 174 -26.35 22.46 -2.53
N THR A 175 -25.76 21.76 -3.49
CA THR A 175 -26.12 20.38 -3.85
C THR A 175 -25.16 19.42 -3.13
N SER A 176 -25.28 18.11 -3.38
CA SER A 176 -24.31 17.15 -2.85
C SER A 176 -22.90 17.39 -3.43
N TYR A 177 -22.74 18.02 -4.59
CA TYR A 177 -21.44 18.13 -5.27
C TYR A 177 -20.96 19.57 -5.48
N ALA A 178 -21.77 20.59 -5.23
CA ALA A 178 -21.39 21.98 -5.44
C ALA A 178 -22.03 22.93 -4.42
N LEU A 179 -21.31 24.03 -4.13
CA LEU A 179 -21.77 25.19 -3.37
C LEU A 179 -21.75 26.40 -4.30
N GLY A 180 -22.78 27.26 -4.24
CA GLY A 180 -22.83 28.50 -5.02
C GLY A 180 -24.08 29.32 -4.74
N TRP A 181 -24.41 30.24 -5.65
CA TRP A 181 -25.58 31.12 -5.52
C TRP A 181 -26.62 30.81 -6.58
N VAL A 182 -27.90 30.92 -6.22
CA VAL A 182 -29.02 30.61 -7.11
C VAL A 182 -30.19 31.58 -6.89
N THR A 183 -30.98 31.79 -7.93
CA THR A 183 -32.33 32.34 -7.79
C THR A 183 -33.31 31.24 -7.35
N THR A 184 -34.50 31.61 -6.87
CA THR A 184 -35.50 30.64 -6.40
C THR A 184 -36.61 30.36 -7.41
N GLU A 185 -36.59 31.00 -8.59
CA GLU A 185 -37.66 30.89 -9.58
C GLU A 185 -37.82 29.47 -10.16
N ALA A 186 -36.71 28.73 -10.25
CA ALA A 186 -36.67 27.35 -10.75
C ALA A 186 -36.73 26.30 -9.63
N LEU A 187 -37.01 26.70 -8.39
CA LEU A 187 -37.00 25.81 -7.22
C LEU A 187 -38.40 25.65 -6.63
N SER A 188 -38.72 24.43 -6.18
CA SER A 188 -39.98 24.11 -5.53
C SER A 188 -40.18 24.86 -4.20
N SER A 189 -41.36 24.72 -3.61
CA SER A 189 -41.56 25.05 -2.20
C SER A 189 -40.65 24.19 -1.29
N PRO A 190 -40.34 24.66 -0.06
CA PRO A 190 -39.54 23.90 0.90
C PRO A 190 -40.09 22.51 1.19
N LEU A 191 -39.20 21.54 1.34
CA LEU A 191 -39.48 20.15 1.67
C LEU A 191 -39.14 19.87 3.14
N ASP A 192 -39.89 18.95 3.75
CA ASP A 192 -39.51 18.38 5.03
C ASP A 192 -38.36 17.37 4.87
N ARG A 193 -37.63 17.17 5.97
CA ARG A 193 -36.44 16.33 6.00
C ARG A 193 -36.70 14.86 5.63
N ALA A 194 -37.87 14.30 5.96
CA ALA A 194 -38.18 12.91 5.64
C ALA A 194 -38.44 12.74 4.14
N THR A 195 -39.09 13.71 3.51
CA THR A 195 -39.25 13.77 2.06
C THR A 195 -37.89 13.88 1.35
N VAL A 196 -36.96 14.67 1.90
CA VAL A 196 -35.59 14.77 1.37
C VAL A 196 -34.86 13.44 1.50
N GLN A 197 -34.89 12.81 2.66
CA GLN A 197 -34.29 11.49 2.90
C GLN A 197 -34.78 10.46 1.86
N GLY A 198 -36.10 10.35 1.66
CA GLY A 198 -36.68 9.42 0.69
C GLY A 198 -36.31 9.73 -0.77
N ARG A 199 -35.97 10.98 -1.11
CA ARG A 199 -35.47 11.36 -2.44
C ARG A 199 -33.98 11.09 -2.63
N LEU A 200 -33.18 11.20 -1.56
CA LEU A 200 -31.75 10.93 -1.58
C LEU A 200 -31.44 9.43 -1.57
N GLU A 201 -32.34 8.61 -1.04
CA GLU A 201 -32.31 7.15 -1.16
C GLU A 201 -32.48 6.75 -2.64
N ARG A 202 -31.34 6.51 -3.33
CA ARG A 202 -31.28 6.29 -4.79
C ARG A 202 -32.15 5.10 -5.24
N SER A 203 -32.81 5.28 -6.39
CA SER A 203 -33.39 4.20 -7.20
C SER A 203 -32.33 3.19 -7.66
N GLU A 204 -32.77 1.99 -8.04
CA GLU A 204 -31.97 0.82 -8.48
C GLU A 204 -30.57 1.17 -9.04
N LEU A 205 -29.53 0.95 -8.23
CA LEU A 205 -28.14 1.11 -8.64
C LEU A 205 -27.69 -0.08 -9.48
N GLN A 206 -26.92 0.19 -10.54
CA GLN A 206 -26.30 -0.87 -11.32
C GLN A 206 -25.06 -1.42 -10.62
N ALA A 207 -24.73 -2.70 -10.89
CA ALA A 207 -23.48 -3.28 -10.45
C ALA A 207 -22.30 -2.59 -11.16
N PHE A 208 -21.30 -2.15 -10.39
CA PHE A 208 -20.10 -1.50 -10.92
C PHE A 208 -19.15 -2.53 -11.56
N THR A 209 -19.39 -2.82 -12.83
CA THR A 209 -18.58 -3.73 -13.66
C THR A 209 -17.99 -2.95 -14.84
N ARG A 210 -16.91 -3.48 -15.45
CA ARG A 210 -16.31 -2.82 -16.62
C ARG A 210 -17.27 -2.78 -17.80
N ARG A 211 -18.04 -3.86 -18.04
CA ARG A 211 -19.08 -3.88 -19.08
C ARG A 211 -20.13 -2.80 -18.87
N ALA A 212 -20.70 -2.72 -17.67
CA ALA A 212 -21.78 -1.79 -17.38
C ALA A 212 -21.31 -0.33 -17.50
N LEU A 213 -20.12 -0.01 -16.97
CA LEU A 213 -19.55 1.33 -17.08
C LEU A 213 -19.32 1.74 -18.54
N LEU A 214 -18.67 0.88 -19.34
CA LEU A 214 -18.41 1.19 -20.74
C LEU A 214 -19.72 1.29 -21.54
N THR A 215 -20.69 0.42 -21.26
CA THR A 215 -22.00 0.49 -21.91
C THR A 215 -22.65 1.84 -21.67
N GLU A 216 -22.74 2.29 -20.42
CA GLU A 216 -23.31 3.61 -20.09
C GLU A 216 -22.49 4.75 -20.73
N ALA A 217 -21.15 4.72 -20.65
CA ALA A 217 -20.30 5.75 -21.22
C ALA A 217 -20.51 5.93 -22.73
N PHE A 218 -20.67 4.82 -23.47
CA PHE A 218 -20.92 4.86 -24.92
C PHE A 218 -22.34 5.31 -25.28
N THR A 219 -23.34 5.20 -24.39
CA THR A 219 -24.67 5.82 -24.62
C THR A 219 -24.62 7.34 -24.60
N MET A 220 -23.66 7.92 -23.88
CA MET A 220 -23.48 9.36 -23.76
C MET A 220 -22.60 9.94 -24.88
N ARG A 221 -22.08 9.12 -25.79
CA ARG A 221 -21.21 9.57 -26.88
C ARG A 221 -22.01 10.42 -27.87
N GLY A 222 -21.43 11.55 -28.27
CA GLY A 222 -22.09 12.55 -29.13
C GLY A 222 -22.95 13.56 -28.38
N GLU A 223 -23.15 13.39 -27.07
CA GLU A 223 -23.82 14.41 -26.25
C GLU A 223 -23.04 15.72 -26.24
N GLN A 224 -23.75 16.84 -26.25
CA GLN A 224 -23.17 18.16 -26.41
C GLN A 224 -22.27 18.54 -25.23
N TYR A 225 -21.13 19.18 -25.52
CA TYR A 225 -20.30 19.79 -24.50
C TYR A 225 -20.94 21.06 -23.95
N GLY A 226 -20.99 21.19 -22.63
CA GLY A 226 -21.50 22.38 -21.95
C GLY A 226 -20.65 22.75 -20.75
N TRP A 227 -19.87 23.84 -20.84
CA TRP A 227 -19.09 24.35 -19.71
C TRP A 227 -20.00 24.59 -18.51
N GLY A 228 -19.68 23.99 -17.35
CA GLY A 228 -20.50 24.13 -16.14
C GLY A 228 -21.90 23.53 -16.28
N GLY A 229 -22.18 22.73 -17.32
CA GLY A 229 -23.51 22.19 -17.63
C GLY A 229 -24.41 23.12 -18.45
N LYS A 230 -23.83 24.11 -19.15
CA LYS A 230 -24.55 25.01 -20.08
C LYS A 230 -25.47 24.20 -21.01
N ASP A 231 -26.73 24.65 -21.13
CA ASP A 231 -27.78 24.05 -21.95
C ASP A 231 -28.07 22.55 -21.66
N GLY A 232 -27.66 22.06 -20.49
CA GLY A 232 -27.81 20.65 -20.11
C GLY A 232 -26.72 19.73 -20.68
N GLY A 233 -25.72 20.29 -21.36
CA GLY A 233 -24.57 19.56 -21.87
C GLY A 233 -23.62 19.07 -20.77
N TYR A 234 -22.61 18.30 -21.17
CA TYR A 234 -21.60 17.76 -20.26
C TYR A 234 -20.29 18.52 -20.41
N ASP A 235 -19.72 18.99 -19.31
CA ASP A 235 -18.26 19.22 -19.27
C ASP A 235 -17.53 17.94 -18.87
N CYS A 236 -16.21 17.95 -18.98
CA CYS A 236 -15.35 16.79 -18.74
C CYS A 236 -15.63 16.10 -17.39
N SER A 237 -15.83 16.89 -16.33
CA SER A 237 -16.09 16.39 -14.99
C SER A 237 -17.56 16.03 -14.74
N ARG A 238 -18.53 16.75 -15.32
CA ARG A 238 -19.95 16.39 -15.19
C ARG A 238 -20.26 15.07 -15.89
N PHE A 239 -19.64 14.82 -17.06
CA PHE A 239 -19.71 13.54 -17.76
C PHE A 239 -19.38 12.38 -16.81
N LEU A 240 -18.25 12.45 -16.10
CA LEU A 240 -17.84 11.42 -15.15
C LEU A 240 -18.73 11.38 -13.90
N LEU A 241 -19.13 12.54 -13.36
CA LEU A 241 -19.99 12.61 -12.18
C LEU A 241 -21.31 11.85 -12.40
N GLU A 242 -21.94 12.05 -13.56
CA GLU A 242 -23.20 11.41 -13.92
C GLU A 242 -23.02 9.92 -14.20
N LEU A 243 -21.98 9.59 -14.98
CA LEU A 243 -21.64 8.21 -15.32
C LEU A 243 -21.41 7.36 -14.06
N PHE A 244 -20.59 7.82 -13.12
CA PHE A 244 -20.28 7.08 -11.90
C PHE A 244 -21.44 7.09 -10.87
N GLY A 245 -22.28 8.13 -10.90
CA GLY A 245 -23.48 8.23 -10.07
C GLY A 245 -24.46 7.06 -10.28
N ARG A 246 -24.54 6.50 -11.51
CA ARG A 246 -25.35 5.31 -11.86
C ARG A 246 -24.97 4.05 -11.07
N PHE A 247 -23.73 3.99 -10.59
CA PHE A 247 -23.16 2.86 -9.85
C PHE A 247 -23.08 3.12 -8.35
N GLY A 248 -23.56 4.27 -7.89
CA GLY A 248 -23.49 4.65 -6.48
C GLY A 248 -22.19 5.32 -6.06
N ILE A 249 -21.28 5.66 -6.98
CA ILE A 249 -19.97 6.26 -6.64
C ILE A 249 -20.08 7.79 -6.67
N ASP A 250 -19.78 8.43 -5.54
CA ASP A 250 -19.99 9.86 -5.32
C ASP A 250 -18.77 10.71 -5.75
N LEU A 251 -18.55 10.84 -7.06
CA LEU A 251 -17.49 11.73 -7.57
C LEU A 251 -17.81 13.21 -7.30
N PRO A 252 -16.81 14.03 -6.91
CA PRO A 252 -16.98 15.47 -6.75
C PRO A 252 -17.18 16.19 -8.09
N ARG A 253 -17.62 17.46 -8.07
CA ARG A 253 -17.98 18.19 -9.29
C ARG A 253 -16.82 18.59 -10.20
N HIS A 254 -15.66 18.89 -9.63
CA HIS A 254 -14.54 19.50 -10.36
C HIS A 254 -13.43 18.47 -10.66
N SER A 255 -12.85 18.53 -11.85
CA SER A 255 -11.84 17.58 -12.35
C SER A 255 -10.65 17.40 -11.41
N ALA A 256 -10.13 18.46 -10.80
CA ALA A 256 -9.01 18.39 -9.85
C ALA A 256 -9.35 17.57 -8.59
N ARG A 257 -10.60 17.65 -8.09
CA ARG A 257 -11.08 16.85 -6.96
C ARG A 257 -11.40 15.42 -7.39
N GLN A 258 -11.95 15.23 -8.59
CA GLN A 258 -12.18 13.89 -9.14
C GLN A 258 -10.88 13.11 -9.32
N ALA A 259 -9.80 13.80 -9.68
CA ALA A 259 -8.46 13.23 -9.77
C ALA A 259 -7.88 12.75 -8.42
N MET A 260 -8.57 13.02 -7.31
CA MET A 260 -8.23 12.55 -5.96
C MET A 260 -9.25 11.56 -5.41
N ALA A 261 -10.38 11.36 -6.09
CA ALA A 261 -11.52 10.57 -5.63
C ALA A 261 -11.43 9.08 -6.04
N GLY A 262 -10.22 8.58 -6.30
CA GLY A 262 -10.00 7.17 -6.62
C GLY A 262 -9.99 6.28 -5.39
N THR A 263 -10.05 4.97 -5.61
CA THR A 263 -9.59 4.00 -4.61
C THR A 263 -8.09 4.16 -4.33
N PHE A 264 -7.32 4.51 -5.35
CA PHE A 264 -5.97 5.04 -5.22
C PHE A 264 -5.64 5.97 -6.40
N THR A 265 -4.61 6.79 -6.24
CA THR A 265 -4.08 7.68 -7.27
C THR A 265 -2.57 7.48 -7.44
N VAL A 266 -2.04 7.76 -8.62
CA VAL A 266 -0.60 7.77 -8.90
C VAL A 266 -0.24 9.13 -9.51
N ASP A 267 0.70 9.82 -8.88
CA ASP A 267 1.29 11.04 -9.45
C ASP A 267 2.30 10.65 -10.54
N VAL A 268 2.10 11.20 -11.73
CA VAL A 268 2.94 10.96 -12.91
C VAL A 268 3.38 12.25 -13.58
N ALA A 269 3.28 13.39 -12.87
CA ALA A 269 3.68 14.69 -13.40
C ALA A 269 5.18 14.74 -13.75
N ALA A 270 6.01 14.04 -12.97
CA ALA A 270 7.47 13.97 -13.17
C ALA A 270 7.92 12.88 -14.16
N VAL A 271 7.01 12.09 -14.73
CA VAL A 271 7.37 11.03 -15.68
C VAL A 271 7.50 11.67 -17.07
N GLU A 272 8.72 11.81 -17.58
CA GLU A 272 8.95 12.39 -18.91
C GLU A 272 8.86 11.34 -20.04
N ASP A 273 9.28 10.11 -19.77
CA ASP A 273 9.21 9.01 -20.73
C ASP A 273 7.75 8.59 -20.98
N LEU A 274 7.27 8.84 -22.20
CA LEU A 274 5.91 8.51 -22.61
C LEU A 274 5.66 6.99 -22.65
N ASN A 275 6.68 6.17 -22.84
CA ASN A 275 6.55 4.71 -22.75
C ASN A 275 6.31 4.28 -21.30
N GLU A 276 7.04 4.84 -20.33
CA GLU A 276 6.79 4.60 -18.91
C GLU A 276 5.38 5.06 -18.52
N LYS A 277 4.93 6.24 -18.97
CA LYS A 277 3.54 6.68 -18.74
C LYS A 277 2.54 5.65 -19.28
N ARG A 278 2.74 5.15 -20.50
CA ARG A 278 1.86 4.12 -21.09
C ARG A 278 1.87 2.83 -20.28
N LEU A 279 3.02 2.34 -19.82
CA LEU A 279 3.12 1.16 -18.95
C LEU A 279 2.38 1.37 -17.61
N LEU A 280 2.43 2.59 -17.05
CA LEU A 280 1.67 2.97 -15.86
C LEU A 280 0.16 2.96 -16.11
N LEU A 281 -0.31 3.44 -17.27
CA LEU A 281 -1.73 3.39 -17.66
C LEU A 281 -2.24 1.95 -17.78
N GLU A 282 -1.47 1.09 -18.45
CA GLU A 282 -1.79 -0.34 -18.61
C GLU A 282 -1.82 -1.06 -17.25
N ALA A 283 -0.80 -0.84 -16.41
CA ALA A 283 -0.76 -1.38 -15.07
C ALA A 283 -1.96 -0.93 -14.23
N ALA A 284 -2.42 0.32 -14.38
CA ALA A 284 -3.59 0.86 -13.71
C ALA A 284 -4.90 0.23 -14.20
N ALA A 285 -5.04 0.01 -15.52
CA ALA A 285 -6.21 -0.63 -16.11
C ALA A 285 -6.42 -2.08 -15.64
N HIS A 286 -5.33 -2.81 -15.33
CA HIS A 286 -5.41 -4.13 -14.68
C HIS A 286 -5.92 -4.09 -13.23
N ARG A 287 -6.00 -2.91 -12.59
CA ARG A 287 -6.48 -2.77 -11.20
C ARG A 287 -7.90 -2.22 -11.11
N GLY A 288 -8.42 -1.57 -12.16
CA GLY A 288 -9.77 -1.03 -12.16
C GLY A 288 -10.09 -0.26 -13.44
N VAL A 289 -11.01 0.69 -13.33
CA VAL A 289 -11.21 1.71 -14.38
C VAL A 289 -10.37 2.93 -14.04
N VAL A 290 -9.89 3.63 -15.07
CA VAL A 290 -8.85 4.64 -14.92
C VAL A 290 -9.36 5.99 -15.41
N LEU A 291 -9.20 7.02 -14.57
CA LEU A 291 -9.39 8.42 -14.96
C LEU A 291 -8.03 9.08 -15.16
N LEU A 292 -7.91 9.85 -16.23
CA LEU A 292 -6.69 10.55 -16.60
C LEU A 292 -6.91 12.05 -16.40
N HIS A 293 -6.04 12.68 -15.63
CA HIS A 293 -6.16 14.10 -15.29
C HIS A 293 -4.92 14.90 -15.65
N PHE A 294 -5.15 16.08 -16.19
CA PHE A 294 -4.22 17.21 -16.19
C PHE A 294 -4.98 18.50 -15.87
N PRO A 295 -4.31 19.56 -15.38
CA PRO A 295 -5.00 20.80 -15.03
C PRO A 295 -5.94 21.30 -16.13
N GLY A 296 -7.24 21.34 -15.80
CA GLY A 296 -8.31 21.77 -16.70
C GLY A 296 -9.06 20.66 -17.45
N HIS A 297 -8.65 19.39 -17.34
CA HIS A 297 -9.33 18.29 -18.04
C HIS A 297 -9.26 16.95 -17.32
N ILE A 298 -10.30 16.13 -17.50
CA ILE A 298 -10.34 14.75 -16.99
C ILE A 298 -11.05 13.84 -17.98
N MET A 299 -10.59 12.59 -18.09
CA MET A 299 -11.03 11.65 -19.12
C MET A 299 -11.20 10.24 -18.54
N LEU A 300 -12.09 9.42 -19.13
CA LEU A 300 -12.16 7.99 -18.86
C LEU A 300 -11.27 7.24 -19.86
N TYR A 301 -10.26 6.53 -19.36
CA TYR A 301 -9.35 5.73 -20.18
C TYR A 301 -10.03 4.45 -20.67
N LEU A 302 -9.87 4.14 -21.96
CA LEU A 302 -10.45 2.96 -22.59
C LEU A 302 -9.47 1.78 -22.69
N GLY A 303 -8.18 2.03 -22.52
CA GLY A 303 -7.11 1.06 -22.80
C GLY A 303 -6.31 1.44 -24.03
N THR A 304 -5.69 0.45 -24.67
CA THR A 304 -4.93 0.62 -25.91
C THR A 304 -5.55 -0.14 -27.09
N THR A 305 -5.37 0.42 -28.29
CA THR A 305 -5.66 -0.28 -29.56
C THR A 305 -4.73 -1.49 -29.74
N GLU A 306 -4.92 -2.27 -30.81
CA GLU A 306 -4.04 -3.40 -31.13
C GLU A 306 -2.59 -2.95 -31.40
N GLU A 307 -2.40 -1.75 -31.97
CA GLU A 307 -1.11 -1.10 -32.18
C GLU A 307 -0.54 -0.44 -30.91
N GLY A 308 -1.27 -0.58 -29.79
CA GLY A 308 -0.91 0.01 -28.51
C GLY A 308 -1.26 1.48 -28.38
N VAL A 309 -2.07 2.10 -29.24
CA VAL A 309 -2.38 3.55 -29.09
C VAL A 309 -3.32 3.77 -27.90
N PRO A 310 -2.98 4.60 -26.90
CA PRO A 310 -3.84 4.83 -25.75
C PRO A 310 -5.03 5.72 -26.12
N MET A 311 -6.22 5.32 -25.71
CA MET A 311 -7.48 5.98 -26.08
C MET A 311 -8.31 6.33 -24.84
N ALA A 312 -9.15 7.36 -24.97
CA ALA A 312 -10.07 7.78 -23.92
C ALA A 312 -11.42 8.23 -24.49
N ILE A 313 -12.47 8.14 -23.67
CA ILE A 313 -13.77 8.78 -23.90
C ILE A 313 -13.95 9.94 -22.91
N HIS A 314 -14.32 11.11 -23.41
CA HIS A 314 -14.43 12.32 -22.60
C HIS A 314 -15.25 13.41 -23.30
N ALA A 315 -15.82 14.33 -22.50
CA ALA A 315 -16.46 15.53 -22.99
C ALA A 315 -15.45 16.68 -23.03
N PHE A 316 -15.25 17.30 -24.18
CA PHE A 316 -14.31 18.42 -24.31
C PHE A 316 -14.69 19.38 -25.43
N SER A 317 -14.26 20.64 -25.28
CA SER A 317 -14.54 21.68 -26.26
C SER A 317 -13.52 21.70 -27.40
N GLU A 318 -12.22 21.69 -27.11
CA GLU A 318 -11.20 21.99 -28.11
C GLU A 318 -9.83 21.33 -27.90
N PHE A 319 -9.04 21.27 -28.98
CA PHE A 319 -7.59 21.00 -28.96
C PHE A 319 -6.86 21.85 -30.01
N LEU A 320 -5.54 22.00 -29.88
CA LEU A 320 -4.72 22.79 -30.80
C LEU A 320 -3.94 21.90 -31.76
N THR A 321 -3.70 22.40 -32.97
CA THR A 321 -2.76 21.81 -33.94
C THR A 321 -1.88 22.91 -34.54
N PRO A 322 -0.57 22.69 -34.72
CA PRO A 322 0.29 23.67 -35.36
C PRO A 322 -0.12 23.89 -36.82
N CYS A 323 0.00 25.12 -37.31
CA CYS A 323 -0.17 25.44 -38.72
C CYS A 323 1.13 25.11 -39.50
N GLU A 324 1.01 24.59 -40.72
CA GLU A 324 2.18 24.27 -41.53
C GLU A 324 2.89 25.55 -42.01
N GLY A 325 4.18 25.67 -41.72
CA GLY A 325 5.04 26.74 -42.24
C GLY A 325 4.90 28.11 -41.56
N ILE A 326 4.07 28.25 -40.51
CA ILE A 326 3.92 29.49 -39.72
C ILE A 326 3.81 29.19 -38.22
N GLU A 327 4.22 30.13 -37.37
CA GLU A 327 4.10 30.04 -35.90
C GLU A 327 2.69 30.42 -35.41
N GLU A 328 1.66 29.85 -36.04
CA GLU A 328 0.26 29.98 -35.61
C GLU A 328 -0.35 28.60 -35.33
N GLU A 329 -1.47 28.59 -34.62
CA GLU A 329 -2.14 27.35 -34.21
C GLU A 329 -3.63 27.39 -34.58
N THR A 330 -4.13 26.24 -35.01
CA THR A 330 -5.56 26.06 -35.25
C THR A 330 -6.23 25.54 -33.98
N VAL A 331 -7.23 26.28 -33.49
CA VAL A 331 -8.19 25.79 -32.51
C VAL A 331 -9.21 24.88 -33.21
N ASN A 332 -9.19 23.60 -32.89
CA ASN A 332 -10.12 22.59 -33.38
C ASN A 332 -11.23 22.38 -32.35
N ARG A 333 -12.47 22.76 -32.68
CA ARG A 333 -13.67 22.67 -31.84
C ARG A 333 -14.38 21.36 -32.09
N VAL A 334 -14.54 20.56 -31.04
CA VAL A 334 -15.24 19.26 -31.04
C VAL A 334 -16.60 19.41 -30.35
N ASP A 335 -16.64 20.06 -29.19
CA ASP A 335 -17.86 20.41 -28.45
C ASP A 335 -18.86 19.27 -28.19
N GLN A 336 -18.36 18.05 -27.93
CA GLN A 336 -19.17 16.89 -27.58
C GLN A 336 -18.40 15.86 -26.74
N VAL A 337 -19.11 14.83 -26.27
CA VAL A 337 -18.50 13.58 -25.79
C VAL A 337 -17.97 12.80 -26.98
N ALA A 338 -16.66 12.53 -27.02
CA ALA A 338 -16.02 11.81 -28.12
C ALA A 338 -14.93 10.86 -27.64
N VAL A 339 -14.58 9.91 -28.51
CA VAL A 339 -13.39 9.06 -28.35
C VAL A 339 -12.20 9.77 -28.99
N SER A 340 -11.05 9.77 -28.32
CA SER A 340 -9.81 10.29 -28.88
C SER A 340 -8.60 9.46 -28.49
N ASP A 341 -7.55 9.54 -29.31
CA ASP A 341 -6.22 9.19 -28.85
C ASP A 341 -5.69 10.24 -27.85
N LEU A 342 -4.58 9.93 -27.19
CA LEU A 342 -3.90 10.88 -26.29
C LEU A 342 -2.79 11.70 -26.99
N SER A 343 -2.67 11.64 -28.32
CA SER A 343 -1.74 12.44 -29.11
C SER A 343 -2.30 13.82 -29.49
N LEU A 344 -3.62 14.04 -29.31
CA LEU A 344 -4.26 15.34 -29.53
C LEU A 344 -3.48 16.49 -28.87
N GLY A 345 -3.09 17.48 -29.68
CA GLY A 345 -2.23 18.58 -29.25
C GLY A 345 -0.75 18.41 -29.59
N ALA A 346 -0.34 17.27 -30.17
CA ALA A 346 1.05 17.03 -30.57
C ALA A 346 1.60 18.17 -31.46
N GLY A 347 2.80 18.63 -31.13
CA GLY A 347 3.47 19.73 -31.82
C GLY A 347 2.89 21.13 -31.57
N SER A 348 1.81 21.26 -30.79
CA SER A 348 1.26 22.55 -30.38
C SER A 348 1.88 23.06 -29.08
N SER A 349 1.69 24.35 -28.79
CA SER A 349 2.03 25.06 -27.57
C SER A 349 1.40 24.43 -26.32
N ARG A 350 0.22 23.80 -26.47
CA ARG A 350 -0.46 23.09 -25.38
C ARG A 350 0.06 21.67 -25.17
N ARG A 351 0.90 21.14 -26.06
CA ARG A 351 1.40 19.75 -26.09
C ARG A 351 0.29 18.69 -26.20
N ASP A 352 0.69 17.47 -26.48
CA ASP A 352 -0.21 16.31 -26.54
C ASP A 352 -0.80 15.96 -25.16
N PHE A 353 -1.96 15.31 -25.14
CA PHE A 353 -2.63 14.98 -23.88
C PHE A 353 -1.81 14.03 -23.00
N LEU A 354 -1.17 13.00 -23.58
CA LEU A 354 -0.37 12.03 -22.83
C LEU A 354 0.76 12.70 -22.05
N SER A 355 1.50 13.62 -22.67
CA SER A 355 2.59 14.35 -22.01
C SER A 355 2.11 15.31 -20.92
N ARG A 356 0.84 15.72 -20.95
CA ARG A 356 0.25 16.62 -19.94
C ARG A 356 -0.34 15.89 -18.73
N ILE A 357 -0.66 14.60 -18.86
CA ILE A 357 -1.22 13.82 -17.74
C ILE A 357 -0.30 13.94 -16.53
N THR A 358 -0.88 14.39 -15.43
CA THR A 358 -0.23 14.58 -14.12
C THR A 358 -0.68 13.55 -13.11
N ARG A 359 -1.88 12.99 -13.27
CA ARG A 359 -2.45 12.05 -12.31
C ARG A 359 -3.25 10.95 -12.98
N ILE A 360 -3.02 9.73 -12.52
CA ILE A 360 -3.81 8.54 -12.82
C ILE A 360 -4.67 8.25 -11.60
N THR A 361 -5.98 8.13 -11.79
CA THR A 361 -6.94 7.82 -10.71
C THR A 361 -7.58 6.48 -11.01
N VAL A 362 -7.58 5.55 -10.05
CA VAL A 362 -8.14 4.21 -10.26
C VAL A 362 -9.31 3.97 -9.33
N LEU A 363 -10.41 3.48 -9.89
CA LEU A 363 -11.58 3.00 -9.14
C LEU A 363 -11.68 1.48 -9.33
N GLY A 364 -11.31 0.72 -8.30
CA GLY A 364 -11.29 -0.74 -8.33
C GLY A 364 -10.50 -1.34 -7.18
N HIS A 365 -9.65 -2.32 -7.51
CA HIS A 365 -8.83 -3.04 -6.56
C HIS A 365 -7.67 -2.17 -6.02
N THR A 366 -7.01 -2.62 -4.96
CA THR A 366 -5.77 -2.00 -4.46
C THR A 366 -4.66 -1.97 -5.52
N PRO A 367 -3.67 -1.05 -5.44
CA PRO A 367 -2.55 -1.03 -6.37
C PRO A 367 -1.78 -2.35 -6.37
N GLY A 368 -1.37 -2.79 -7.56
CA GLY A 368 -0.51 -3.96 -7.72
C GLY A 368 0.97 -3.62 -7.49
N PRO A 369 1.88 -4.62 -7.56
CA PRO A 369 3.32 -4.42 -7.39
C PRO A 369 3.94 -3.39 -8.34
N ALA A 370 3.33 -3.18 -9.51
CA ALA A 370 3.75 -2.19 -10.50
C ALA A 370 3.39 -0.74 -10.13
N LEU A 371 2.52 -0.51 -9.14
CA LEU A 371 2.01 0.83 -8.81
C LEU A 371 2.23 1.21 -7.35
N ILE A 372 2.38 0.22 -6.45
CA ILE A 372 2.35 0.40 -5.00
C ILE A 372 3.35 1.43 -4.47
N ALA A 373 4.52 1.60 -5.10
CA ALA A 373 5.56 2.50 -4.62
C ALA A 373 5.12 3.97 -4.55
N ASN A 374 4.31 4.42 -5.51
CA ASN A 374 3.85 5.81 -5.64
C ASN A 374 2.33 5.92 -5.64
N ALA A 375 1.63 4.82 -5.31
CA ALA A 375 0.19 4.82 -5.19
C ALA A 375 -0.21 5.42 -3.85
N GLU A 376 -1.01 6.47 -3.93
CA GLU A 376 -1.65 7.09 -2.79
C GLU A 376 -3.04 6.47 -2.61
N LEU A 377 -3.20 5.66 -1.57
CA LEU A 377 -4.48 5.01 -1.26
C LEU A 377 -5.45 6.03 -0.67
N ARG A 378 -6.75 5.85 -0.94
CA ARG A 378 -7.77 6.54 -0.14
C ARG A 378 -7.61 6.21 1.36
N PRO A 379 -8.05 7.09 2.27
CA PRO A 379 -8.13 6.74 3.69
C PRO A 379 -9.11 5.59 3.92
N SER A 380 -9.00 4.95 5.09
CA SER A 380 -10.02 4.04 5.60
C SER A 380 -11.31 4.81 5.91
N ALA A 381 -12.47 4.21 5.66
CA ALA A 381 -13.74 4.73 6.18
C ALA A 381 -13.72 4.80 7.72
N PRO A 382 -14.51 5.70 8.35
CA PRO A 382 -14.50 5.90 9.80
C PRO A 382 -14.65 4.59 10.59
N ILE A 383 -13.69 4.32 11.47
CA ILE A 383 -13.60 3.07 12.23
C ILE A 383 -14.17 3.29 13.63
N SER A 384 -15.03 2.37 14.07
CA SER A 384 -15.57 2.32 15.43
C SER A 384 -15.18 1.01 16.13
N ILE A 385 -15.38 0.96 17.44
CA ILE A 385 -15.23 -0.29 18.19
C ILE A 385 -16.33 -1.25 17.70
N PRO A 386 -15.99 -2.47 17.26
CA PRO A 386 -17.00 -3.42 16.79
C PRO A 386 -17.97 -3.79 17.92
N GLU A 387 -19.27 -3.77 17.63
CA GLU A 387 -20.32 -4.26 18.55
C GLU A 387 -20.24 -5.78 18.75
N GLY A 388 -19.67 -6.50 17.78
CA GLY A 388 -19.50 -7.95 17.79
C GLY A 388 -18.23 -8.43 18.49
N ARG A 389 -17.83 -9.68 18.17
CA ARG A 389 -16.62 -10.29 18.74
C ARG A 389 -15.36 -9.57 18.22
N CYS A 390 -14.61 -8.94 19.13
CA CYS A 390 -13.26 -8.47 18.87
C CYS A 390 -12.29 -9.67 18.84
N ALA A 391 -11.84 -10.04 17.64
CA ALA A 391 -10.87 -11.12 17.44
C ALA A 391 -10.02 -10.86 16.19
N ASP A 392 -8.90 -11.57 16.11
CA ASP A 392 -8.03 -11.62 14.95
C ASP A 392 -7.90 -13.08 14.43
N SER A 393 -7.00 -13.31 13.48
CA SER A 393 -6.81 -14.60 12.84
C SER A 393 -5.33 -14.90 12.59
N LYS A 394 -5.00 -16.14 12.22
CA LYS A 394 -3.61 -16.47 11.85
C LYS A 394 -3.15 -15.85 10.53
N SER A 395 -4.09 -15.44 9.66
CA SER A 395 -3.77 -14.77 8.40
C SER A 395 -3.61 -13.27 8.54
N ILE A 396 -4.25 -12.68 9.57
CA ILE A 396 -4.08 -11.28 9.96
C ILE A 396 -4.24 -11.15 11.47
N ALA A 397 -3.16 -10.76 12.15
CA ALA A 397 -3.06 -10.78 13.61
C ALA A 397 -2.57 -9.44 14.16
N ILE A 398 -3.03 -9.10 15.36
CA ILE A 398 -2.55 -7.95 16.11
C ILE A 398 -1.66 -8.43 17.25
N PHE A 399 -0.50 -7.79 17.37
CA PHE A 399 0.48 -8.00 18.41
C PHE A 399 0.70 -6.73 19.21
N ARG A 400 1.24 -6.90 20.41
CA ARG A 400 1.66 -5.80 21.27
C ARG A 400 3.08 -6.03 21.75
N SER A 401 3.84 -4.95 21.87
CA SER A 401 5.10 -4.91 22.60
C SER A 401 5.06 -3.72 23.56
N PRO A 402 5.41 -3.91 24.84
CA PRO A 402 5.95 -5.13 25.44
C PRO A 402 4.88 -6.20 25.68
N HIS A 403 5.29 -7.43 26.00
CA HIS A 403 4.39 -8.56 26.26
C HIS A 403 3.38 -8.27 27.38
N ARG A 404 3.84 -7.53 28.40
CA ARG A 404 3.07 -7.02 29.54
C ARG A 404 3.19 -5.49 29.59
N PRO A 405 2.36 -4.76 28.82
CA PRO A 405 2.38 -3.31 28.80
C PRO A 405 2.11 -2.69 30.17
N ASN A 406 2.75 -1.55 30.45
CA ASN A 406 2.48 -0.73 31.62
C ASN A 406 2.80 0.74 31.33
N VAL A 407 2.38 1.64 32.21
CA VAL A 407 2.48 3.10 32.01
C VAL A 407 3.92 3.65 31.97
N SER A 408 4.93 2.90 32.41
CA SER A 408 6.32 3.40 32.44
C SER A 408 7.09 3.16 31.14
N GLN A 409 6.43 2.63 30.11
CA GLN A 409 7.06 2.33 28.83
C GLN A 409 6.04 2.45 27.68
N PRO A 410 6.49 2.80 26.47
CA PRO A 410 5.60 2.96 25.33
C PRO A 410 4.89 1.66 24.93
N LEU A 411 3.66 1.79 24.47
CA LEU A 411 2.88 0.68 23.91
C LEU A 411 2.99 0.68 22.39
N ARG A 412 3.64 -0.34 21.85
CA ARG A 412 3.67 -0.61 20.41
C ARG A 412 2.61 -1.63 20.04
N VAL A 413 1.82 -1.33 19.01
CA VAL A 413 0.82 -2.24 18.44
C VAL A 413 1.20 -2.51 16.99
N ILE A 414 1.28 -3.79 16.63
CA ILE A 414 1.78 -4.26 15.33
C ILE A 414 0.69 -5.11 14.71
N VAL A 415 0.32 -4.86 13.46
CA VAL A 415 -0.54 -5.74 12.69
C VAL A 415 0.26 -6.35 11.54
N THR A 416 0.08 -7.65 11.31
CA THR A 416 0.70 -8.35 10.18
C THR A 416 -0.32 -9.18 9.43
N GLY A 417 -0.25 -9.17 8.10
CA GLY A 417 -1.19 -9.85 7.21
C GLY A 417 -0.49 -10.60 6.07
N GLU A 418 -0.94 -11.82 5.78
CA GLU A 418 -0.43 -12.60 4.64
C GLU A 418 -0.84 -12.02 3.28
N ARG A 419 -1.97 -11.31 3.25
CA ARG A 419 -2.60 -10.74 2.07
C ARG A 419 -2.72 -9.23 2.22
N ASP A 420 -2.85 -8.56 1.08
CA ASP A 420 -3.10 -7.13 1.04
C ASP A 420 -4.32 -6.79 1.92
N PRO A 421 -4.17 -5.92 2.92
CA PRO A 421 -5.24 -5.57 3.83
C PRO A 421 -6.32 -4.68 3.21
N GLY A 422 -6.15 -4.23 1.96
CA GLY A 422 -7.03 -3.23 1.37
C GLY A 422 -6.76 -1.85 1.97
N PHE A 423 -7.83 -1.08 2.12
CA PHE A 423 -7.81 0.27 2.68
C PHE A 423 -7.89 0.27 4.22
N ALA A 424 -7.60 -0.85 4.87
CA ALA A 424 -7.71 -0.95 6.32
C ALA A 424 -6.59 -0.17 7.03
N SER A 425 -6.97 0.51 8.12
CA SER A 425 -6.09 1.29 8.99
C SER A 425 -6.11 0.73 10.41
N LEU A 426 -5.00 0.91 11.14
CA LEU A 426 -4.91 0.56 12.55
C LEU A 426 -5.28 1.76 13.42
N VAL A 427 -6.35 1.61 14.19
CA VAL A 427 -6.86 2.60 15.13
C VAL A 427 -6.87 2.02 16.54
N LEU A 428 -6.48 2.82 17.52
CA LEU A 428 -6.50 2.45 18.93
C LEU A 428 -7.61 3.22 19.65
N PHE A 429 -8.31 2.54 20.55
CA PHE A 429 -9.26 3.15 21.47
C PHE A 429 -8.69 3.05 22.87
N ALA A 430 -8.58 4.20 23.54
CA ALA A 430 -8.15 4.29 24.92
C ALA A 430 -9.22 3.72 25.87
N PRO A 431 -8.86 3.40 27.14
CA PRO A 431 -9.78 2.94 28.17
C PRO A 431 -11.05 3.78 28.36
N ASP A 432 -11.00 5.09 28.12
CA ASP A 432 -12.16 5.99 28.18
C ASP A 432 -13.06 5.94 26.92
N GLY A 433 -12.66 5.18 25.90
CA GLY A 433 -13.35 5.04 24.62
C GLY A 433 -12.91 6.06 23.57
N SER A 434 -12.03 7.01 23.91
CA SER A 434 -11.49 7.98 22.95
C SER A 434 -10.63 7.31 21.89
N GLN A 435 -10.75 7.80 20.66
CA GLN A 435 -9.97 7.31 19.53
C GLN A 435 -8.59 7.97 19.52
N VAL A 436 -7.55 7.16 19.37
CA VAL A 436 -6.16 7.58 19.21
C VAL A 436 -5.66 7.10 17.86
N THR A 437 -5.11 8.02 17.07
CA THR A 437 -4.56 7.76 15.73
C THR A 437 -3.09 8.17 15.66
N PRO A 438 -2.17 7.36 16.23
CA PRO A 438 -0.75 7.64 16.12
C PRO A 438 -0.28 7.52 14.67
N VAL A 439 0.90 8.08 14.39
CA VAL A 439 1.58 7.91 13.09
C VAL A 439 1.73 6.41 12.80
N GLN A 440 1.24 5.98 11.63
CA GLN A 440 1.36 4.59 11.19
C GLN A 440 2.66 4.41 10.42
N HIS A 441 3.48 3.46 10.87
CA HIS A 441 4.64 2.99 10.15
C HIS A 441 4.25 1.79 9.29
N VAL A 442 4.20 1.96 7.97
CA VAL A 442 3.81 0.92 7.00
C VAL A 442 5.06 0.26 6.40
N LEU A 443 5.11 -1.06 6.42
CA LEU A 443 6.15 -1.88 5.80
C LEU A 443 5.76 -2.24 4.36
N ASP A 444 6.76 -2.46 3.49
CA ASP A 444 6.57 -2.64 2.04
C ASP A 444 5.90 -3.99 1.71
N GLY A 445 6.19 -5.02 2.53
CA GLY A 445 5.65 -6.35 2.39
C GLY A 445 5.98 -7.06 1.06
N PRO A 446 5.44 -8.27 0.86
CA PRO A 446 4.71 -9.10 1.82
C PRO A 446 5.64 -9.71 2.91
N PRO A 447 5.13 -9.96 4.14
CA PRO A 447 3.76 -9.76 4.60
C PRO A 447 3.42 -8.29 4.77
N TYR A 448 2.16 -7.94 4.56
CA TYR A 448 1.68 -6.57 4.68
C TYR A 448 1.56 -6.24 6.16
N SER A 449 2.43 -5.35 6.63
CA SER A 449 2.61 -5.11 8.04
C SER A 449 2.65 -3.62 8.32
N ARG A 450 2.11 -3.22 9.46
CA ARG A 450 2.25 -1.86 9.94
C ARG A 450 2.21 -1.83 11.46
N TRP A 451 2.74 -0.76 12.04
CA TRP A 451 2.74 -0.61 13.48
C TRP A 451 2.55 0.85 13.88
N VAL A 452 2.08 1.03 15.11
CA VAL A 452 1.88 2.32 15.77
C VAL A 452 2.49 2.25 17.15
N GLU A 453 2.79 3.41 17.72
CA GLU A 453 3.28 3.51 19.09
C GLU A 453 2.53 4.62 19.85
N VAL A 454 2.18 4.31 21.09
CA VAL A 454 1.67 5.26 22.08
C VAL A 454 2.80 5.49 23.09
N PRO A 455 3.48 6.65 23.09
CA PRO A 455 4.61 6.92 23.97
C PRO A 455 4.27 6.78 25.47
N GLU A 456 3.11 7.29 25.87
CA GLU A 456 2.67 7.31 27.27
C GLU A 456 1.27 6.71 27.39
N PRO A 457 1.14 5.37 27.42
CA PRO A 457 -0.16 4.73 27.46
C PRO A 457 -0.77 4.83 28.85
N GLU A 458 -2.04 5.22 28.94
CA GLU A 458 -2.78 5.18 30.21
C GLU A 458 -3.10 3.74 30.65
N ALA A 459 -3.22 3.54 31.96
CA ALA A 459 -3.54 2.24 32.53
C ALA A 459 -5.02 1.88 32.29
N GLY A 460 -5.27 0.69 31.77
CA GLY A 460 -6.63 0.21 31.50
C GLY A 460 -6.68 -0.75 30.32
N ARG A 461 -7.89 -0.96 29.80
CA ARG A 461 -8.15 -1.81 28.63
C ARG A 461 -8.21 -0.96 27.37
N TRP A 462 -7.19 -1.08 26.54
CA TRP A 462 -7.16 -0.54 25.19
C TRP A 462 -7.82 -1.52 24.21
N THR A 463 -8.36 -0.99 23.11
CA THR A 463 -8.85 -1.81 22.00
C THR A 463 -8.17 -1.39 20.70
N ALA A 464 -7.42 -2.30 20.09
CA ALA A 464 -6.82 -2.10 18.78
C ALA A 464 -7.74 -2.68 17.70
N VAL A 465 -8.11 -1.86 16.71
CA VAL A 465 -9.00 -2.24 15.61
C VAL A 465 -8.28 -1.98 14.29
N PHE A 466 -8.19 -3.00 13.45
CA PHE A 466 -7.67 -2.91 12.10
C PHE A 466 -8.81 -3.12 11.10
N ALA A 467 -9.29 -2.04 10.48
CA ALA A 467 -10.53 -2.04 9.70
C ALA A 467 -10.55 -0.99 8.58
N ASP A 468 -11.48 -1.15 7.64
CA ASP A 468 -11.96 -0.10 6.73
C ASP A 468 -13.45 0.08 7.01
N GLY A 469 -13.83 1.13 7.74
CA GLY A 469 -15.21 1.29 8.22
C GLY A 469 -15.66 0.13 9.10
N ASP A 470 -16.76 -0.52 8.70
CA ASP A 470 -17.32 -1.70 9.34
C ASP A 470 -16.64 -3.03 8.95
N LEU A 471 -15.70 -3.01 7.98
CA LEU A 471 -14.93 -4.18 7.59
C LEU A 471 -13.78 -4.41 8.55
N VAL A 472 -14.09 -4.96 9.71
CA VAL A 472 -13.08 -5.32 10.71
C VAL A 472 -12.29 -6.54 10.24
N ARG A 473 -10.99 -6.35 10.00
CA ARG A 473 -10.07 -7.41 9.59
C ARG A 473 -9.41 -8.09 10.78
N ALA A 474 -9.09 -7.32 11.82
CA ALA A 474 -8.56 -7.82 13.09
C ALA A 474 -8.91 -6.88 14.23
N CYS A 475 -9.12 -7.43 15.42
CA CYS A 475 -9.35 -6.66 16.64
C CYS A 475 -8.72 -7.37 17.84
N GLN A 476 -8.10 -6.61 18.75
CA GLN A 476 -7.52 -7.14 19.98
C GLN A 476 -7.69 -6.18 21.15
N HIS A 477 -7.96 -6.73 22.34
CA HIS A 477 -7.92 -5.98 23.58
C HIS A 477 -6.54 -6.09 24.25
N ILE A 478 -6.04 -4.97 24.74
CA ILE A 478 -4.70 -4.86 25.32
C ILE A 478 -4.83 -4.26 26.73
N GLY A 479 -4.35 -5.00 27.74
CA GLY A 479 -4.29 -4.49 29.12
C GLY A 479 -2.98 -3.77 29.40
N VAL A 480 -3.05 -2.52 29.86
CA VAL A 480 -1.91 -1.72 30.31
C VAL A 480 -1.95 -1.60 31.83
N ALA A 481 -0.92 -2.09 32.51
CA ALA A 481 -0.82 -2.07 33.96
C ALA A 481 -0.31 -0.72 34.50
N ARG A 482 -0.66 -0.37 35.75
CA ARG A 482 -0.15 0.83 36.43
C ARG A 482 1.32 0.72 36.85
N ARG A 483 1.85 -0.50 36.97
CA ARG A 483 3.22 -0.76 37.43
C ARG A 483 3.82 -1.92 36.63
N PRO A 484 5.14 -1.94 36.43
CA PRO A 484 5.83 -3.09 35.85
C PRO A 484 5.59 -4.36 36.67
N VAL A 485 5.39 -5.49 35.98
CA VAL A 485 5.31 -6.81 36.63
C VAL A 485 6.74 -7.30 36.86
N GLN A 486 7.08 -7.60 38.12
CA GLN A 486 8.37 -8.19 38.45
C GLN A 486 8.49 -9.59 37.81
N GLN A 487 9.63 -9.86 37.18
CA GLN A 487 9.88 -11.17 36.58
C GLN A 487 10.18 -12.20 37.67
N ALA A 488 9.57 -13.38 37.55
CA ALA A 488 9.90 -14.50 38.42
C ALA A 488 11.33 -14.99 38.10
N PRO A 489 12.09 -15.45 39.12
CA PRO A 489 13.37 -16.11 38.91
C PRO A 489 13.22 -17.31 37.98
N ARG A 490 14.28 -17.66 37.25
CA ARG A 490 14.32 -18.89 36.46
C ARG A 490 14.73 -20.07 37.34
N ASP A 491 14.18 -21.24 37.04
CA ASP A 491 14.67 -22.51 37.58
C ASP A 491 16.02 -22.86 36.95
N THR A 492 16.99 -23.28 37.77
CA THR A 492 18.33 -23.68 37.33
C THR A 492 18.78 -25.00 37.97
N PRO A 493 19.44 -25.90 37.20
CA PRO A 493 19.62 -25.88 35.74
C PRO A 493 18.28 -26.01 35.00
N GLY A 494 18.13 -25.35 33.86
CA GLY A 494 16.87 -25.36 33.12
C GLY A 494 17.01 -24.93 31.65
N PRO A 495 15.95 -25.03 30.84
CA PRO A 495 16.00 -24.75 29.40
C PRO A 495 16.35 -23.29 29.12
N ALA A 496 17.11 -22.97 28.07
CA ALA A 496 17.47 -21.60 27.70
C ALA A 496 16.24 -20.66 27.68
N TRP A 497 15.10 -21.13 27.16
CA TRP A 497 13.78 -20.59 27.48
C TRP A 497 12.68 -21.64 27.35
N ASN A 498 11.64 -21.48 28.17
CA ASN A 498 10.43 -22.29 28.08
C ASN A 498 9.58 -21.90 26.86
N VAL A 499 9.02 -22.91 26.18
CA VAL A 499 8.11 -22.70 25.04
C VAL A 499 6.70 -22.39 25.56
N SER A 500 6.15 -21.24 25.16
CA SER A 500 4.75 -20.88 25.43
C SER A 500 3.96 -20.50 24.19
N TRP A 501 4.63 -20.24 23.07
CA TRP A 501 4.02 -19.91 21.78
C TRP A 501 4.44 -20.90 20.69
N LYS A 502 3.85 -20.79 19.50
CA LYS A 502 4.04 -21.72 18.37
C LYS A 502 4.39 -20.98 17.10
N TRP A 503 5.23 -21.59 16.26
CA TRP A 503 5.41 -21.15 14.88
C TRP A 503 4.15 -21.46 14.08
N GLU A 504 3.45 -20.41 13.69
CA GLU A 504 2.24 -20.40 12.87
C GLU A 504 2.28 -19.21 11.90
N ARG A 505 1.28 -19.10 11.03
CA ARG A 505 1.24 -18.08 9.96
C ARG A 505 1.45 -16.65 10.47
N ASP A 506 0.80 -16.31 11.58
CA ASP A 506 0.87 -15.01 12.25
C ASP A 506 2.27 -14.69 12.81
N THR A 507 2.89 -15.63 13.54
CA THR A 507 4.26 -15.46 14.06
C THR A 507 5.32 -15.47 12.97
N GLU A 508 5.08 -16.18 11.87
CA GLU A 508 5.93 -16.15 10.67
C GLU A 508 5.80 -14.83 9.90
N ASN A 509 4.61 -14.22 9.90
CA ASN A 509 4.43 -12.87 9.38
C ASN A 509 5.12 -11.84 10.27
N LEU A 510 5.00 -11.96 11.59
CA LEU A 510 5.66 -11.08 12.53
C LEU A 510 7.19 -11.19 12.47
N TYR A 511 7.74 -12.39 12.24
CA TYR A 511 9.18 -12.57 12.04
C TYR A 511 9.67 -11.80 10.81
N ALA A 512 8.94 -11.89 9.69
CA ALA A 512 9.29 -11.14 8.50
C ALA A 512 9.18 -9.62 8.72
N ALA A 513 8.11 -9.14 9.36
CA ALA A 513 7.96 -7.73 9.71
C ALA A 513 9.10 -7.23 10.63
N PHE A 514 9.54 -8.07 11.58
CA PHE A 514 10.68 -7.80 12.45
C PHE A 514 11.97 -7.63 11.65
N VAL A 515 12.29 -8.57 10.76
CA VAL A 515 13.50 -8.50 9.93
C VAL A 515 13.47 -7.27 9.02
N GLU A 516 12.33 -6.96 8.42
CA GLU A 516 12.18 -5.80 7.54
C GLU A 516 12.38 -4.47 8.27
N GLN A 517 11.72 -4.28 9.41
CA GLN A 517 11.88 -3.07 10.21
C GLN A 517 13.32 -2.92 10.74
N LEU A 518 13.94 -4.04 11.13
CA LEU A 518 15.29 -4.04 11.70
C LEU A 518 16.32 -3.46 10.72
N PHE A 519 16.23 -3.85 9.44
CA PHE A 519 17.18 -3.48 8.38
C PHE A 519 16.69 -2.37 7.44
N ARG A 520 15.61 -1.67 7.82
CA ARG A 520 15.07 -0.56 7.02
C ARG A 520 16.06 0.60 6.96
N GLU A 521 16.25 1.13 5.76
CA GLU A 521 17.07 2.32 5.47
C GLU A 521 16.49 3.57 6.18
N PRO A 522 17.32 4.40 6.84
CA PRO A 522 17.13 5.84 6.80
C PRO A 522 17.33 6.32 5.36
N ASP A 523 16.52 7.26 4.88
CA ASP A 523 16.37 7.60 3.46
C ASP A 523 17.70 7.75 2.69
N GLY A 524 17.99 6.78 1.81
CA GLY A 524 19.04 6.88 0.78
C GLY A 524 20.47 6.52 1.20
N GLU A 525 20.73 6.19 2.47
CA GLU A 525 22.09 5.90 2.95
C GLU A 525 22.39 4.38 2.97
N ASP A 526 23.57 3.99 2.48
CA ASP A 526 24.10 2.65 2.70
C ASP A 526 24.72 2.58 4.11
N VAL A 527 23.96 2.00 5.04
CA VAL A 527 24.36 1.87 6.44
C VAL A 527 24.99 0.50 6.68
N THR A 528 26.20 0.53 7.22
CA THR A 528 26.90 -0.64 7.76
C THR A 528 27.01 -0.46 9.27
N TRP A 529 26.67 -1.51 10.03
CA TRP A 529 26.73 -1.50 11.49
C TRP A 529 27.93 -2.30 11.97
N PRO A 530 28.67 -1.82 13.00
CA PRO A 530 29.84 -2.55 13.52
C PRO A 530 29.51 -3.96 14.03
N ARG A 531 28.28 -4.18 14.49
CA ARG A 531 27.80 -5.48 14.99
C ARG A 531 26.29 -5.54 15.07
N LEU A 532 25.74 -6.76 15.07
CA LEU A 532 24.29 -6.98 15.20
C LEU A 532 23.71 -6.33 16.45
N GLN A 533 24.46 -6.31 17.57
CA GLN A 533 24.05 -5.63 18.80
C GLN A 533 23.68 -4.16 18.59
N GLY A 534 24.37 -3.44 17.69
CA GLY A 534 24.04 -2.05 17.36
C GLY A 534 22.64 -1.94 16.78
N VAL A 535 22.28 -2.86 15.87
CA VAL A 535 20.99 -2.86 15.18
C VAL A 535 19.84 -3.24 16.12
N ILE A 536 19.98 -4.33 16.87
CA ILE A 536 18.91 -4.80 17.78
C ILE A 536 18.74 -3.90 19.01
N GLY A 537 19.78 -3.14 19.37
CA GLY A 537 19.78 -2.17 20.46
C GLY A 537 19.07 -0.85 20.13
N GLU A 538 18.73 -0.62 18.85
CA GLU A 538 18.00 0.57 18.42
C GLU A 538 16.47 0.35 18.51
N ARG A 539 15.83 1.13 19.39
CA ARG A 539 14.39 0.98 19.70
C ARG A 539 13.46 1.19 18.52
N GLU A 540 13.82 2.09 17.60
CA GLU A 540 13.02 2.39 16.41
C GLU A 540 13.11 1.26 15.35
N ARG A 541 14.22 0.52 15.32
CA ARG A 541 14.44 -0.60 14.40
C ARG A 541 13.87 -1.91 14.93
N ASN A 542 13.90 -2.08 16.24
CA ASN A 542 13.53 -3.34 16.85
C ASN A 542 12.06 -3.34 17.28
N LEU A 543 11.19 -3.99 16.49
CA LEU A 543 9.75 -4.14 16.82
C LEU A 543 9.50 -4.74 18.21
N LEU A 544 10.42 -5.55 18.71
CA LEU A 544 10.34 -6.27 19.98
C LEU A 544 11.34 -5.73 21.03
N TYR A 545 11.72 -4.45 20.91
CA TYR A 545 12.56 -3.77 21.88
C TYR A 545 11.93 -3.86 23.28
N ASP A 546 12.71 -4.35 24.24
CA ASP A 546 12.33 -4.58 25.63
C ASP A 546 11.00 -5.35 25.81
N HIS A 547 10.71 -6.25 24.86
CA HIS A 547 9.44 -6.99 24.83
C HIS A 547 9.17 -7.77 26.12
N ARG A 548 10.19 -8.35 26.77
CA ARG A 548 9.99 -9.12 28.01
C ARG A 548 10.37 -8.36 29.26
N SER A 549 11.46 -7.58 29.20
CA SER A 549 12.04 -6.84 30.32
C SER A 549 12.63 -5.54 29.82
N ALA A 550 12.57 -4.50 30.66
CA ALA A 550 13.32 -3.28 30.44
C ALA A 550 14.83 -3.55 30.44
N GLY A 551 15.53 -2.99 29.45
CA GLY A 551 16.98 -3.07 29.27
C GLY A 551 17.50 -4.45 28.85
N GLU A 552 16.65 -5.36 28.37
CA GLU A 552 17.12 -6.70 28.02
C GLU A 552 17.94 -6.71 26.74
N ASP A 553 17.57 -5.88 25.76
CA ASP A 553 18.25 -5.83 24.46
C ASP A 553 19.64 -5.23 24.52
N ALA A 554 19.88 -4.32 25.47
CA ALA A 554 21.19 -3.69 25.68
C ALA A 554 22.25 -4.66 26.23
N ARG A 555 21.86 -5.86 26.69
CA ARG A 555 22.71 -6.79 27.45
C ARG A 555 23.16 -8.02 26.64
N LEU A 556 22.76 -8.15 25.38
CA LEU A 556 22.90 -9.39 24.59
C LEU A 556 24.27 -9.58 23.96
N ASP A 557 24.87 -8.50 23.43
CA ASP A 557 26.22 -8.49 22.85
C ASP A 557 26.37 -9.52 21.71
N LEU A 558 25.51 -9.40 20.69
CA LEU A 558 25.45 -10.32 19.56
C LEU A 558 26.39 -9.89 18.42
N GLU A 559 27.29 -10.80 18.02
CA GLU A 559 28.32 -10.61 16.98
C GLU A 559 28.38 -11.84 16.05
N PRO A 560 27.38 -12.04 15.17
CA PRO A 560 27.36 -13.17 14.24
C PRO A 560 28.30 -12.95 13.05
N ASP A 561 28.76 -14.04 12.43
CA ASP A 561 29.23 -14.03 11.05
C ASP A 561 28.08 -14.25 10.03
N CYS A 562 28.40 -14.35 8.73
CA CYS A 562 27.38 -14.56 7.69
C CYS A 562 26.51 -15.81 7.91
N ALA A 563 27.10 -16.91 8.41
CA ALA A 563 26.41 -18.16 8.64
C ALA A 563 25.56 -18.10 9.91
N ASP A 564 26.04 -17.39 10.93
CA ASP A 564 25.35 -17.21 12.21
C ASP A 564 24.14 -16.28 12.10
N LEU A 565 24.23 -15.22 11.31
CA LEU A 565 23.21 -14.16 11.21
C LEU A 565 21.77 -14.68 11.06
N PRO A 566 21.44 -15.57 10.10
CA PRO A 566 20.07 -16.10 9.99
C PRO A 566 19.61 -16.81 11.27
N TYR A 567 20.49 -17.62 11.88
CA TYR A 567 20.19 -18.35 13.11
C TYR A 567 20.05 -17.41 14.31
N PHE A 568 20.87 -16.36 14.40
CA PHE A 568 20.81 -15.36 15.47
C PHE A 568 19.51 -14.58 15.42
N LEU A 569 19.11 -14.08 14.25
CA LEU A 569 17.85 -13.36 14.07
C LEU A 569 16.64 -14.23 14.45
N ARG A 570 16.64 -15.49 13.97
CA ARG A 570 15.56 -16.44 14.24
C ARG A 570 15.51 -16.87 15.71
N ALA A 571 16.65 -17.12 16.34
CA ALA A 571 16.75 -17.48 17.75
C ALA A 571 16.35 -16.32 18.67
N TYR A 572 16.83 -15.11 18.37
CA TYR A 572 16.47 -13.88 19.08
C TYR A 572 14.95 -13.67 19.06
N PHE A 573 14.34 -13.73 17.88
CA PHE A 573 12.90 -13.60 17.75
C PHE A 573 12.15 -14.71 18.50
N ALA A 574 12.63 -15.96 18.40
CA ALA A 574 12.05 -17.09 19.10
C ALA A 574 12.11 -16.94 20.63
N TRP A 575 13.23 -16.43 21.16
CA TRP A 575 13.40 -16.15 22.58
C TRP A 575 12.44 -15.07 23.08
N LYS A 576 12.33 -13.96 22.33
CA LYS A 576 11.41 -12.85 22.65
C LYS A 576 9.97 -13.35 22.83
N LEU A 577 9.48 -14.13 21.87
CA LEU A 577 8.11 -14.64 21.87
C LEU A 577 7.92 -15.98 22.58
N ARG A 578 8.99 -16.63 23.06
CA ARG A 578 8.98 -18.00 23.62
C ARG A 578 8.46 -19.06 22.63
N LEU A 579 8.96 -18.99 21.40
CA LEU A 579 8.73 -19.97 20.33
C LEU A 579 9.72 -21.14 20.45
N PRO A 580 9.38 -22.33 19.94
CA PRO A 580 10.33 -23.43 19.86
C PRO A 580 11.44 -23.10 18.86
N PHE A 581 12.66 -23.54 19.16
CA PHE A 581 13.82 -23.38 18.30
C PHE A 581 14.68 -24.63 18.35
N VAL A 582 15.03 -25.12 17.17
CA VAL A 582 15.89 -26.28 16.98
C VAL A 582 16.88 -26.02 15.86
N TYR A 583 18.01 -26.72 15.91
CA TYR A 583 19.06 -26.64 14.91
C TYR A 583 19.89 -27.93 14.92
N ARG A 584 20.66 -28.15 13.85
CA ARG A 584 21.48 -29.36 13.70
C ARG A 584 22.96 -29.05 13.49
N THR A 585 23.79 -30.02 13.88
CA THR A 585 25.20 -30.08 13.48
C THR A 585 25.28 -30.56 12.05
N CYS A 586 26.13 -29.94 11.23
CA CYS A 586 26.34 -30.37 9.85
C CYS A 586 27.82 -30.56 9.54
N THR A 587 28.09 -31.34 8.51
CA THR A 587 29.44 -31.48 7.95
C THR A 587 29.71 -30.33 6.98
N ARG A 588 30.98 -29.93 6.84
CA ARG A 588 31.37 -28.83 5.93
C ARG A 588 31.20 -29.13 4.43
N GLY A 589 30.94 -30.40 4.07
CA GLY A 589 31.05 -30.90 2.70
C GLY A 589 32.51 -31.10 2.27
N ARG A 590 32.73 -31.86 1.19
CA ARG A 590 34.04 -32.11 0.57
C ARG A 590 33.91 -31.96 -0.96
N LYS A 591 35.04 -31.95 -1.68
CA LYS A 591 35.07 -31.78 -3.16
C LYS A 591 34.09 -32.68 -3.92
N ASN A 592 33.82 -33.88 -3.42
CA ASN A 592 32.94 -34.87 -4.04
C ASN A 592 31.80 -35.34 -3.10
N ALA A 593 31.52 -34.61 -2.02
CA ALA A 593 30.48 -35.00 -1.06
C ALA A 593 29.73 -33.75 -0.55
N PRO A 594 28.40 -33.71 -0.64
CA PRO A 594 27.63 -32.57 -0.18
C PRO A 594 27.70 -32.43 1.35
N PRO A 595 27.40 -31.23 1.89
CA PRO A 595 27.11 -31.06 3.32
C PRO A 595 25.93 -31.94 3.73
N LEU A 596 26.09 -32.68 4.82
CA LEU A 596 25.08 -33.52 5.45
C LEU A 596 24.95 -33.14 6.92
N CYS A 597 23.74 -33.09 7.42
CA CYS A 597 23.45 -32.78 8.82
C CYS A 597 23.15 -34.04 9.63
N GLU A 598 23.48 -33.99 10.91
CA GLU A 598 23.25 -35.10 11.84
C GLU A 598 21.76 -35.21 12.18
N PRO A 599 21.22 -36.43 12.38
CA PRO A 599 19.84 -36.62 12.82
C PRO A 599 19.54 -36.04 14.21
N THR A 600 20.58 -35.87 15.03
CA THR A 600 20.46 -35.33 16.39
C THR A 600 20.10 -33.86 16.35
N VAL A 601 19.02 -33.52 17.04
CA VAL A 601 18.49 -32.15 17.11
C VAL A 601 18.92 -31.48 18.41
N LEU A 602 19.54 -30.31 18.30
CA LEU A 602 19.83 -29.40 19.42
C LEU A 602 18.71 -28.37 19.55
N SER A 603 18.47 -27.86 20.77
CA SER A 603 17.27 -27.05 21.00
C SER A 603 17.38 -26.01 22.11
N ASN A 604 16.40 -25.11 22.16
CA ASN A 604 16.22 -24.16 23.26
C ASN A 604 15.85 -24.81 24.61
N LEU A 605 15.52 -26.11 24.61
CA LEU A 605 15.22 -26.87 25.82
C LEU A 605 16.45 -27.52 26.45
N ASP A 606 17.58 -27.48 25.75
CA ASP A 606 18.83 -27.96 26.30
C ASP A 606 19.18 -27.16 27.56
N SER A 607 19.52 -27.89 28.63
CA SER A 607 19.71 -27.30 29.96
C SER A 607 20.90 -26.34 30.01
N VAL A 608 20.69 -25.16 30.58
CA VAL A 608 21.71 -24.14 30.88
C VAL A 608 21.74 -23.85 32.38
N PRO A 609 22.90 -23.49 32.94
CA PRO A 609 23.03 -23.23 34.38
C PRO A 609 22.65 -21.80 34.79
N ASP A 610 22.44 -20.89 33.82
CA ASP A 610 22.27 -19.46 34.09
C ASP A 610 20.88 -19.13 34.70
N ASP A 611 20.89 -18.34 35.78
CA ASP A 611 19.73 -17.89 36.56
C ASP A 611 19.05 -16.64 35.98
N ASP A 612 19.78 -15.88 35.17
CA ASP A 612 19.28 -14.74 34.40
C ASP A 612 18.88 -15.13 32.97
N ALA A 613 17.73 -14.62 32.51
CA ALA A 613 17.18 -14.97 31.21
C ALA A 613 18.02 -14.49 30.01
N VAL A 614 18.69 -13.34 30.15
CA VAL A 614 19.57 -12.80 29.11
C VAL A 614 20.86 -13.62 29.05
N ALA A 615 21.45 -13.96 30.20
CA ALA A 615 22.64 -14.81 30.29
C ALA A 615 22.38 -16.21 29.70
N ALA A 616 21.24 -16.82 30.04
CA ALA A 616 20.80 -18.10 29.48
C ALA A 616 20.71 -18.06 27.95
N PHE A 617 20.09 -17.01 27.39
CA PHE A 617 20.01 -16.83 25.94
C PHE A 617 21.39 -16.60 25.31
N ARG A 618 22.25 -15.78 25.93
CA ARG A 618 23.64 -15.54 25.45
C ARG A 618 24.44 -16.83 25.39
N ARG A 619 24.31 -17.71 26.39
CA ARG A 619 24.97 -19.02 26.37
C ARG A 619 24.44 -19.89 25.23
N PHE A 620 23.13 -19.90 25.04
CA PHE A 620 22.50 -20.63 23.94
C PHE A 620 23.02 -20.18 22.57
N VAL A 621 23.02 -18.87 22.27
CA VAL A 621 23.50 -18.37 20.96
C VAL A 621 25.00 -18.58 20.75
N ARG A 622 25.82 -18.55 21.82
CA ARG A 622 27.25 -18.91 21.72
C ARG A 622 27.44 -20.38 21.33
N ARG A 623 26.65 -21.29 21.92
CA ARG A 623 26.67 -22.71 21.53
C ARG A 623 26.20 -22.90 20.10
N LEU A 624 25.15 -22.17 19.69
CA LEU A 624 24.62 -22.17 18.33
C LEU A 624 25.69 -21.77 17.32
N ALA A 625 26.37 -20.63 17.53
CA ALA A 625 27.47 -20.16 16.68
C ALA A 625 28.63 -21.16 16.60
N GLY A 626 28.94 -21.85 17.69
CA GLY A 626 29.95 -22.90 17.70
C GLY A 626 29.54 -24.20 16.96
N THR A 627 28.28 -24.31 16.53
CA THR A 627 27.72 -25.52 15.91
C THR A 627 27.40 -25.32 14.43
N VAL A 628 26.75 -24.21 14.07
CA VAL A 628 26.37 -23.92 12.68
C VAL A 628 27.55 -23.31 11.92
N HIS A 629 27.56 -23.45 10.61
CA HIS A 629 28.54 -22.81 9.74
C HIS A 629 27.97 -22.64 8.33
N SER A 630 28.73 -22.02 7.44
CA SER A 630 28.32 -21.69 6.07
C SER A 630 27.87 -22.87 5.20
N SER A 631 28.08 -24.12 5.62
CA SER A 631 27.57 -25.30 4.90
C SER A 631 26.23 -25.81 5.43
N SER A 632 25.83 -25.45 6.66
CA SER A 632 24.53 -25.81 7.23
C SER A 632 23.35 -25.42 6.32
N PRO A 633 23.31 -24.22 5.69
CA PRO A 633 22.22 -23.89 4.78
C PRO A 633 22.42 -24.45 3.35
N ARG A 634 23.56 -25.07 3.03
CA ARG A 634 23.92 -25.53 1.67
C ARG A 634 23.71 -27.02 1.43
N THR A 635 23.03 -27.72 2.34
CA THR A 635 22.60 -29.11 2.12
C THR A 635 21.79 -29.25 0.83
N LEU A 636 21.70 -30.48 0.32
CA LEU A 636 20.98 -30.75 -0.91
C LEU A 636 19.48 -30.42 -0.78
N PRO A 637 18.82 -30.00 -1.88
CA PRO A 637 17.39 -29.62 -1.89
C PRO A 637 16.43 -30.67 -1.34
N ASP A 638 16.75 -31.95 -1.54
CA ASP A 638 15.93 -33.09 -1.15
C ASP A 638 16.27 -33.66 0.23
N ASP A 639 17.29 -33.12 0.90
CA ASP A 639 17.64 -33.53 2.26
C ASP A 639 16.52 -33.12 3.23
N ASP A 640 16.09 -34.06 4.07
CA ASP A 640 15.08 -33.83 5.11
C ASP A 640 15.70 -33.51 6.47
N GLU A 641 16.97 -33.87 6.68
CA GLU A 641 17.69 -33.66 7.93
C GLU A 641 18.37 -32.29 7.98
N THR A 642 17.83 -31.29 7.30
CA THR A 642 18.32 -29.91 7.30
C THR A 642 17.30 -28.95 7.93
N ASP A 643 17.80 -27.85 8.47
CA ASP A 643 16.98 -26.81 9.12
C ASP A 643 16.25 -25.91 8.11
N LEU A 644 16.65 -25.97 6.83
CA LEU A 644 16.15 -25.12 5.76
C LEU A 644 15.68 -25.92 4.55
N TYR A 645 14.82 -25.32 3.72
CA TYR A 645 14.34 -25.96 2.48
C TYR A 645 14.12 -24.95 1.34
N PRO A 646 14.24 -25.37 0.07
CA PRO A 646 14.01 -24.53 -1.11
C PRO A 646 12.60 -23.92 -1.19
N LEU A 647 12.51 -22.63 -1.53
CA LEU A 647 11.24 -21.90 -1.68
C LEU A 647 10.80 -21.73 -3.13
N ARG A 648 9.51 -21.39 -3.29
CA ARG A 648 8.93 -20.97 -4.57
C ARG A 648 9.48 -19.61 -5.01
N MET A 649 9.76 -19.46 -6.31
CA MET A 649 10.19 -18.20 -6.93
C MET A 649 9.00 -17.24 -7.13
N ARG A 650 8.51 -16.68 -6.02
CA ARG A 650 7.47 -15.65 -5.98
C ARG A 650 7.71 -14.69 -4.83
N ARG A 651 7.42 -13.39 -5.01
CA ARG A 651 7.58 -12.34 -4.00
C ARG A 651 6.90 -12.67 -2.66
N GLN A 652 5.73 -13.33 -2.67
CA GLN A 652 5.06 -13.74 -1.44
C GLN A 652 5.85 -14.76 -0.63
N SER A 653 6.66 -15.60 -1.29
CA SER A 653 7.45 -16.68 -0.66
C SER A 653 8.80 -16.18 -0.17
N LEU A 654 9.43 -15.29 -0.94
CA LEU A 654 10.74 -14.69 -0.66
C LEU A 654 10.64 -13.52 0.33
N ARG A 655 10.03 -13.76 1.49
CA ARG A 655 9.76 -12.72 2.50
C ARG A 655 11.03 -12.30 3.22
N PRO A 656 11.05 -11.13 3.86
CA PRO A 656 12.05 -10.81 4.87
C PRO A 656 12.26 -11.97 5.86
N GLY A 657 13.52 -12.30 6.15
CA GLY A 657 13.92 -13.47 6.93
C GLY A 657 14.15 -14.76 6.12
N THR A 658 13.92 -14.73 4.80
CA THR A 658 14.33 -15.81 3.88
C THR A 658 15.85 -15.89 3.80
N VAL A 659 16.41 -17.08 3.87
CA VAL A 659 17.86 -17.30 3.77
C VAL A 659 18.23 -17.49 2.31
N PHE A 660 19.27 -16.81 1.83
CA PHE A 660 19.90 -17.12 0.55
C PHE A 660 21.29 -17.70 0.84
N ALA A 661 21.54 -18.91 0.36
CA ALA A 661 22.82 -19.57 0.49
C ALA A 661 23.50 -19.64 -0.88
N ASP A 662 24.65 -19.01 -1.01
CA ASP A 662 25.42 -19.07 -2.25
C ASP A 662 26.18 -20.42 -2.36
N PRO A 663 26.75 -20.79 -3.52
CA PRO A 663 27.47 -22.05 -3.65
C PRO A 663 28.83 -22.08 -2.90
N TYR A 664 29.41 -20.94 -2.58
CA TYR A 664 30.78 -20.81 -2.07
C TYR A 664 30.88 -20.59 -0.55
N GLY A 665 29.75 -20.44 0.14
CA GLY A 665 29.64 -20.31 1.59
C GLY A 665 29.24 -18.94 2.11
N HIS A 666 28.90 -17.96 1.26
CA HIS A 666 28.29 -16.72 1.72
C HIS A 666 26.79 -16.92 1.94
N VAL A 667 26.28 -16.38 3.04
CA VAL A 667 24.89 -16.54 3.47
C VAL A 667 24.29 -15.15 3.72
N LEU A 668 23.11 -14.95 3.17
CA LEU A 668 22.38 -13.69 3.15
C LEU A 668 20.98 -13.91 3.73
N VAL A 669 20.41 -12.87 4.33
CA VAL A 669 19.02 -12.87 4.82
C VAL A 669 18.26 -11.79 4.08
N VAL A 670 17.24 -12.17 3.31
CA VAL A 670 16.34 -11.18 2.66
C VAL A 670 15.83 -10.23 3.74
N ALA A 671 16.06 -8.94 3.54
CA ALA A 671 15.73 -7.90 4.49
C ALA A 671 14.48 -7.14 4.03
N ARG A 672 14.41 -6.76 2.76
CA ARG A 672 13.37 -5.84 2.27
C ARG A 672 13.15 -5.98 0.77
N TRP A 673 11.91 -5.75 0.32
CA TRP A 673 11.58 -5.50 -1.08
C TRP A 673 11.24 -4.03 -1.26
N LYS A 674 12.14 -3.24 -1.85
CA LYS A 674 11.81 -1.89 -2.31
C LYS A 674 10.98 -2.02 -3.59
N PRO A 675 9.70 -1.59 -3.62
CA PRO A 675 8.90 -1.65 -4.83
C PRO A 675 9.45 -0.71 -5.91
N GLN A 676 9.19 -1.02 -7.17
CA GLN A 676 9.57 -0.20 -8.32
C GLN A 676 8.77 1.12 -8.31
N GLY A 677 9.47 2.25 -8.39
CA GLY A 677 8.87 3.58 -8.45
C GLY A 677 8.32 3.94 -9.83
N VAL A 678 7.78 5.15 -9.99
CA VAL A 678 7.41 5.73 -11.30
C VAL A 678 8.64 6.13 -12.12
N THR A 679 9.70 6.58 -11.44
CA THR A 679 10.99 6.98 -12.03
C THR A 679 12.13 6.07 -11.63
N ASP A 680 11.99 5.32 -10.53
CA ASP A 680 13.04 4.51 -9.94
C ASP A 680 12.80 3.01 -10.16
N TYR A 681 13.87 2.23 -10.14
CA TYR A 681 13.79 0.77 -10.17
C TYR A 681 13.53 0.17 -8.78
N GLY A 682 12.88 -0.99 -8.75
CA GLY A 682 12.69 -1.78 -7.54
C GLY A 682 13.99 -2.47 -7.14
N VAL A 683 14.10 -2.88 -5.87
CA VAL A 683 15.30 -3.55 -5.36
C VAL A 683 14.93 -4.63 -4.35
N LEU A 684 15.53 -5.82 -4.48
CA LEU A 684 15.58 -6.80 -3.40
C LEU A 684 16.84 -6.57 -2.57
N ILE A 685 16.66 -6.36 -1.27
CA ILE A 685 17.76 -6.09 -0.33
C ILE A 685 17.87 -7.28 0.63
N ALA A 686 19.09 -7.74 0.87
CA ALA A 686 19.43 -8.68 1.94
C ALA A 686 20.41 -8.06 2.94
N ALA A 687 20.49 -8.63 4.13
CA ALA A 687 21.52 -8.36 5.12
C ALA A 687 22.52 -9.53 5.17
N ASP A 688 23.78 -9.23 5.41
CA ASP A 688 24.82 -10.19 5.76
C ASP A 688 25.66 -9.68 6.92
N ALA A 689 26.35 -10.60 7.58
CA ALA A 689 27.34 -10.28 8.59
C ALA A 689 28.72 -10.80 8.17
N GLN A 690 29.78 -10.17 8.65
CA GLN A 690 31.16 -10.50 8.35
C GLN A 690 31.85 -11.17 9.55
N PRO A 691 32.97 -11.88 9.36
CA PRO A 691 33.70 -12.51 10.46
C PRO A 691 34.20 -11.53 11.54
N ASP A 692 34.32 -10.24 11.22
CA ASP A 692 34.65 -9.17 12.16
C ASP A 692 33.42 -8.65 12.95
N GLY A 693 32.26 -9.27 12.76
CA GLY A 693 30.98 -8.92 13.38
C GLY A 693 30.17 -7.88 12.61
N THR A 694 30.77 -7.21 11.62
CA THR A 694 30.13 -6.13 10.86
C THR A 694 28.89 -6.63 10.15
N VAL A 695 27.76 -5.92 10.27
CA VAL A 695 26.51 -6.22 9.57
C VAL A 695 26.28 -5.19 8.49
N GLY A 696 26.12 -5.66 7.26
CA GLY A 696 25.87 -4.84 6.08
C GLY A 696 24.60 -5.25 5.35
N ARG A 697 24.27 -4.50 4.30
CA ARG A 697 23.18 -4.82 3.38
C ARG A 697 23.71 -4.96 1.96
N ARG A 698 22.98 -5.73 1.16
CA ARG A 698 23.30 -6.03 -0.24
C ARG A 698 22.07 -5.98 -1.10
N ARG A 699 22.15 -5.21 -2.17
CA ARG A 699 21.19 -5.29 -3.27
C ARG A 699 21.37 -6.58 -4.05
N PHE A 700 20.27 -7.10 -4.57
CA PHE A 700 20.26 -8.24 -5.46
C PHE A 700 20.90 -7.88 -6.80
N TRP A 701 21.97 -8.60 -7.14
CA TRP A 701 22.51 -8.66 -8.49
C TRP A 701 23.43 -9.89 -8.61
N ARG A 702 23.89 -10.19 -9.82
CA ARG A 702 24.69 -11.38 -10.12
C ARG A 702 26.00 -11.50 -9.32
N GLY A 703 26.59 -10.41 -8.86
CA GLY A 703 27.84 -10.44 -8.11
C GLY A 703 27.68 -10.55 -6.59
N SER A 704 26.48 -10.29 -6.04
CA SER A 704 26.21 -10.44 -4.60
C SER A 704 25.37 -11.68 -4.28
N PHE A 705 24.54 -12.15 -5.20
CA PHE A 705 23.72 -13.37 -5.04
C PHE A 705 24.18 -14.46 -6.00
N LEU A 706 25.35 -15.03 -5.73
CA LEU A 706 25.90 -16.09 -6.58
C LEU A 706 24.99 -17.32 -6.55
N PHE A 707 24.61 -17.78 -7.74
CA PHE A 707 23.69 -18.91 -7.89
C PHE A 707 24.23 -19.95 -8.88
N THR A 708 23.95 -21.22 -8.59
CA THR A 708 24.12 -22.34 -9.52
C THR A 708 22.86 -23.20 -9.51
N PRO A 709 22.32 -23.58 -10.67
CA PRO A 709 21.19 -24.51 -10.74
C PRO A 709 21.63 -25.96 -10.44
N LYS A 710 22.95 -26.26 -10.43
CA LYS A 710 23.46 -27.60 -10.13
C LYS A 710 23.37 -27.90 -8.63
N THR A 711 22.74 -29.02 -8.31
CA THR A 711 22.42 -29.47 -6.95
C THR A 711 23.12 -30.77 -6.56
N ASP A 712 24.20 -31.13 -7.25
CA ASP A 712 24.98 -32.35 -7.03
C ASP A 712 25.89 -32.27 -5.78
N LEU A 713 26.40 -31.07 -5.47
CA LEU A 713 27.34 -30.85 -4.37
C LEU A 713 26.86 -29.81 -3.35
N VAL A 714 26.01 -28.88 -3.75
CA VAL A 714 25.49 -27.80 -2.91
C VAL A 714 24.06 -27.46 -3.32
N GLY A 715 23.19 -27.19 -2.36
CA GLY A 715 21.88 -26.61 -2.64
C GLY A 715 21.94 -25.09 -2.50
N ALA A 716 22.33 -24.35 -3.54
CA ALA A 716 22.35 -22.88 -3.52
C ALA A 716 20.93 -22.27 -3.63
N GLY A 717 20.77 -20.98 -3.37
CA GLY A 717 19.53 -20.24 -3.63
C GLY A 717 18.70 -19.92 -2.38
N PHE A 718 17.43 -19.54 -2.60
CA PHE A 718 16.50 -19.08 -1.59
C PHE A 718 15.87 -20.22 -0.79
N LYS A 719 15.88 -20.09 0.53
CA LYS A 719 15.47 -21.12 1.49
C LYS A 719 14.65 -20.57 2.65
N GLY A 720 13.64 -21.34 3.05
CA GLY A 720 12.80 -21.07 4.20
C GLY A 720 13.19 -21.95 5.40
N TRP A 721 12.83 -21.48 6.60
CA TRP A 721 12.96 -22.24 7.84
C TRP A 721 12.00 -23.41 7.89
N ARG A 722 12.52 -24.63 8.08
CA ARG A 722 11.70 -25.83 8.20
C ARG A 722 10.76 -25.70 9.42
N PRO A 723 9.43 -25.87 9.26
CA PRO A 723 8.51 -25.69 10.38
C PRO A 723 8.69 -26.75 11.47
N VAL A 724 8.70 -26.28 12.73
CA VAL A 724 8.95 -27.07 13.94
C VAL A 724 7.75 -26.96 14.87
N ARG A 725 7.28 -28.10 15.40
CA ARG A 725 6.23 -28.16 16.42
C ARG A 725 6.76 -28.83 17.69
N TYR A 726 6.43 -28.24 18.84
CA TYR A 726 6.76 -28.77 20.16
C TYR A 726 5.58 -29.53 20.76
N HIS A 727 5.83 -30.74 21.29
CA HIS A 727 4.85 -31.59 21.95
C HIS A 727 5.29 -31.89 23.40
N ALA A 728 4.67 -31.19 24.36
CA ALA A 728 5.06 -31.28 25.78
C ALA A 728 4.86 -32.68 26.41
N THR A 729 3.91 -33.49 25.92
CA THR A 729 3.56 -34.79 26.50
C THR A 729 4.61 -35.89 26.26
N VAL A 730 5.41 -35.79 25.21
CA VAL A 730 6.51 -36.76 24.94
C VAL A 730 7.66 -36.59 25.95
N ALA A 731 7.77 -35.43 26.60
CA ALA A 731 8.80 -35.15 27.60
C ALA A 731 8.50 -35.75 28.99
N GLN A 732 7.32 -36.33 29.24
CA GLN A 732 6.89 -36.81 30.56
C GLN A 732 6.86 -38.33 30.74
N ASP A 733 6.96 -39.13 29.66
CA ASP A 733 6.88 -40.60 29.73
C ASP A 733 8.22 -41.31 30.02
N VAL A 734 9.20 -40.62 30.61
CA VAL A 734 10.44 -41.26 31.11
C VAL A 734 10.24 -41.69 32.56
N VAL A 735 9.60 -42.84 32.76
CA VAL A 735 9.64 -43.55 34.05
C VAL A 735 11.00 -44.24 34.17
N PRO A 736 11.77 -44.04 35.25
CA PRO A 736 12.96 -44.85 35.48
C PRO A 736 12.51 -46.29 35.76
N VAL A 737 12.87 -47.23 34.88
CA VAL A 737 12.75 -48.65 35.20
C VAL A 737 13.87 -48.98 36.19
N GLU A 738 13.51 -49.21 37.46
CA GLU A 738 14.41 -49.86 38.42
C GLU A 738 14.65 -51.30 37.96
N LEU A 739 15.84 -51.56 37.42
CA LEU A 739 16.31 -52.92 37.11
C LEU A 739 16.92 -53.52 38.37
N ASP A 740 16.14 -54.34 39.07
CA ASP A 740 16.58 -55.07 40.25
C ASP A 740 16.91 -56.53 39.88
N GLN A 741 17.97 -56.77 39.09
CA GLN A 741 18.61 -58.09 38.91
C GLN A 741 20.12 -57.98 38.59
N PRO A 742 20.99 -58.88 39.11
CA PRO A 742 22.42 -58.84 38.85
C PRO A 742 22.79 -59.34 37.45
N ALA A 743 23.77 -58.69 36.84
CA ALA A 743 24.23 -58.89 35.47
C ALA A 743 24.90 -60.26 35.24
N GLU A 744 24.41 -61.00 34.24
CA GLU A 744 25.22 -61.94 33.47
C GLU A 744 25.86 -61.20 32.29
N ALA A 745 27.16 -61.42 32.09
CA ALA A 745 28.01 -60.69 31.17
C ALA A 745 27.59 -60.88 29.71
N PHE A 746 27.07 -59.80 29.10
CA PHE A 746 27.03 -59.61 27.65
C PHE A 746 28.12 -58.59 27.28
N GLU A 747 29.15 -59.05 26.57
CA GLU A 747 30.12 -58.17 25.91
C GLU A 747 29.48 -57.58 24.65
N GLY A 748 29.05 -56.32 24.78
CA GLY A 748 28.60 -55.46 23.70
C GLY A 748 28.12 -54.16 24.32
N GLU A 749 28.83 -53.06 24.10
CA GLU A 749 28.37 -51.74 24.56
C GLU A 749 26.97 -51.48 23.98
N PRO A 750 25.94 -51.24 24.81
CA PRO A 750 24.65 -50.87 24.29
C PRO A 750 24.77 -49.44 23.73
N GLU A 751 24.51 -49.27 22.44
CA GLU A 751 24.26 -47.94 21.88
C GLU A 751 23.14 -47.27 22.70
N PRO A 752 23.35 -46.04 23.20
CA PRO A 752 22.30 -45.35 23.95
C PRO A 752 21.12 -45.10 23.01
N LEU A 753 19.99 -45.76 23.30
CA LEU A 753 18.70 -45.50 22.66
C LEU A 753 18.41 -44.00 22.78
N ALA A 754 18.41 -43.30 21.65
CA ALA A 754 18.14 -41.87 21.59
C ALA A 754 16.78 -41.58 22.25
N GLN A 755 16.78 -40.71 23.28
CA GLN A 755 15.54 -40.30 23.94
C GLN A 755 14.59 -39.69 22.90
N PRO A 756 13.28 -40.03 22.91
CA PRO A 756 12.33 -39.46 21.98
C PRO A 756 12.29 -37.93 22.15
N GLN A 757 12.81 -37.23 21.16
CA GLN A 757 12.89 -35.78 21.14
C GLN A 757 11.46 -35.18 21.04
N PRO A 758 11.12 -34.10 21.77
CA PRO A 758 9.77 -33.53 21.80
C PRO A 758 9.41 -32.71 20.54
N TRP A 759 10.17 -32.87 19.45
CA TRP A 759 10.12 -32.05 18.25
C TRP A 759 9.50 -32.81 17.09
N LYS A 760 8.50 -32.20 16.44
CA LYS A 760 8.01 -32.64 15.14
C LYS A 760 8.46 -31.64 14.08
N ILE A 761 9.43 -32.04 13.27
CA ILE A 761 10.00 -31.26 12.18
C ILE A 761 9.34 -31.72 10.87
N THR A 762 8.90 -30.75 10.06
CA THR A 762 8.13 -31.03 8.83
C THR A 762 9.02 -31.59 7.72
N THR A 763 8.62 -32.67 7.05
CA THR A 763 9.39 -33.27 5.92
C THR A 763 9.13 -32.57 4.58
N ASN A 764 9.98 -32.80 3.58
CA ASN A 764 9.88 -32.27 2.22
C ASN A 764 8.57 -32.74 1.57
N ASP A 765 8.18 -33.99 1.79
CA ASP A 765 6.89 -34.51 1.31
C ASP A 765 5.69 -33.80 1.92
N GLN A 766 5.74 -33.48 3.21
CA GLN A 766 4.71 -32.68 3.87
C GLN A 766 4.70 -31.25 3.33
N LEU A 767 5.87 -30.65 3.08
CA LEU A 767 6.00 -29.30 2.51
C LEU A 767 5.54 -29.21 1.06
N ARG A 768 5.71 -30.26 0.26
CA ARG A 768 5.18 -30.35 -1.11
C ARG A 768 3.65 -30.40 -1.10
N ARG A 769 3.06 -31.15 -0.17
CA ARG A 769 1.61 -31.33 -0.02
C ARG A 769 0.91 -30.14 0.66
N SER A 770 1.62 -29.35 1.46
CA SER A 770 1.02 -28.27 2.27
C SER A 770 0.47 -27.10 1.44
N GLY A 771 0.94 -26.94 0.21
CA GLY A 771 0.55 -25.81 -0.65
C GLY A 771 0.92 -24.45 -0.04
N GLY A 772 0.40 -23.37 -0.65
CA GLY A 772 0.58 -22.02 -0.10
C GLY A 772 1.98 -21.40 -0.29
N ILE A 773 2.24 -20.34 0.49
CA ILE A 773 3.37 -19.42 0.28
C ILE A 773 4.73 -20.03 0.67
N ARG A 774 4.71 -21.03 1.56
CA ARG A 774 5.91 -21.66 2.12
C ARG A 774 6.04 -23.13 1.72
N ALA A 775 5.44 -23.53 0.62
CA ALA A 775 5.64 -24.88 0.10
C ALA A 775 7.08 -25.06 -0.41
N TRP A 776 7.56 -26.29 -0.34
CA TRP A 776 8.81 -26.68 -0.98
C TRP A 776 8.69 -26.52 -2.51
N SER A 777 9.78 -26.11 -3.15
CA SER A 777 9.84 -25.96 -4.61
C SER A 777 11.28 -26.03 -5.12
N ASP A 778 11.49 -26.84 -6.15
CA ASP A 778 12.74 -26.93 -6.92
C ASP A 778 12.81 -25.94 -8.10
N ALA A 779 11.75 -25.18 -8.36
CA ALA A 779 11.65 -24.26 -9.51
C ALA A 779 12.89 -23.36 -9.72
N GLN A 780 13.59 -22.94 -8.67
CA GLN A 780 14.79 -22.12 -8.80
C GLN A 780 15.98 -22.85 -9.47
N TYR A 781 15.99 -24.19 -9.44
CA TYR A 781 17.02 -25.04 -10.04
C TYR A 781 16.66 -25.46 -11.48
N ASN A 782 15.45 -25.14 -11.95
CA ASN A 782 15.01 -25.47 -13.29
C ASN A 782 15.53 -24.42 -14.28
N GLY A 783 16.34 -24.86 -15.24
CA GLY A 783 16.91 -24.00 -16.28
C GLY A 783 18.33 -23.55 -15.96
N THR A 784 18.72 -22.41 -16.53
CA THR A 784 20.05 -21.82 -16.40
C THR A 784 20.13 -20.85 -15.24
N ALA A 785 21.35 -20.43 -14.87
CA ALA A 785 21.52 -19.35 -13.91
C ALA A 785 20.89 -18.03 -14.43
N ASP A 786 20.89 -17.80 -15.74
CA ASP A 786 20.29 -16.61 -16.34
C ASP A 786 18.78 -16.59 -16.20
N ASP A 787 18.12 -17.74 -16.33
CA ASP A 787 16.68 -17.88 -16.08
C ASP A 787 16.34 -17.55 -14.61
N PHE A 788 17.19 -17.95 -13.67
CA PHE A 788 17.05 -17.59 -12.26
C PHE A 788 17.13 -16.07 -12.05
N TYR A 789 18.17 -15.40 -12.60
CA TYR A 789 18.32 -13.96 -12.44
C TYR A 789 17.17 -13.20 -13.12
N ALA A 790 16.76 -13.59 -14.33
CA ALA A 790 15.63 -12.99 -15.03
C ALA A 790 14.32 -13.13 -14.24
N ALA A 791 14.09 -14.30 -13.61
CA ALA A 791 12.93 -14.53 -12.76
C ALA A 791 12.92 -13.62 -11.53
N VAL A 792 14.08 -13.41 -10.88
CA VAL A 792 14.17 -12.49 -9.73
C VAL A 792 14.00 -11.04 -10.18
N GLU A 793 14.64 -10.62 -11.26
CA GLU A 793 14.51 -9.27 -11.81
C GLU A 793 13.05 -8.95 -12.17
N GLY A 794 12.32 -9.87 -12.80
CA GLY A 794 10.89 -9.67 -13.08
C GLY A 794 10.00 -9.58 -11.83
N MET A 795 10.42 -10.18 -10.70
CA MET A 795 9.74 -10.01 -9.41
C MET A 795 10.07 -8.65 -8.75
N ILE A 796 11.29 -8.16 -8.96
CA ILE A 796 11.77 -6.86 -8.45
C ILE A 796 11.13 -5.71 -9.23
N ASN A 797 11.13 -5.82 -10.57
CA ASN A 797 10.68 -4.81 -11.53
C ASN A 797 9.53 -5.36 -12.39
N PRO A 798 8.27 -5.31 -11.90
CA PRO A 798 7.11 -5.81 -12.64
C PRO A 798 6.85 -5.07 -13.95
N ARG A 799 7.24 -3.79 -14.04
CA ARG A 799 7.34 -3.08 -15.33
C ARG A 799 8.78 -3.23 -15.81
N ALA A 800 8.94 -3.71 -17.03
CA ALA A 800 10.27 -3.87 -17.63
C ALA A 800 11.01 -2.53 -17.62
N LEU A 801 12.27 -2.55 -17.17
CA LEU A 801 13.14 -1.38 -17.25
C LEU A 801 13.60 -1.18 -18.69
N ASP A 802 13.66 0.08 -19.13
CA ASP A 802 14.36 0.40 -20.36
C ASP A 802 15.87 0.11 -20.23
N PRO A 803 16.61 -0.02 -21.34
CA PRO A 803 18.03 -0.36 -21.30
C PRO A 803 18.90 0.59 -20.47
N VAL A 804 18.58 1.89 -20.43
CA VAL A 804 19.35 2.90 -19.69
C VAL A 804 19.13 2.74 -18.19
N ARG A 805 17.88 2.58 -17.75
CA ARG A 805 17.57 2.30 -16.33
C ARG A 805 18.14 0.98 -15.87
N MET A 806 18.07 -0.07 -16.70
CA MET A 806 18.70 -1.35 -16.40
C MET A 806 20.21 -1.20 -16.21
N GLN A 807 20.90 -0.50 -17.12
CA GLN A 807 22.34 -0.22 -16.98
C GLN A 807 22.65 0.58 -15.72
N THR A 808 21.83 1.59 -15.40
CA THR A 808 21.98 2.40 -14.17
C THR A 808 21.89 1.52 -12.92
N SER A 809 20.89 0.65 -12.84
CA SER A 809 20.74 -0.27 -11.71
C SER A 809 21.96 -1.18 -11.50
N LEU A 810 22.60 -1.63 -12.59
CA LEU A 810 23.81 -2.45 -12.55
C LEU A 810 25.04 -1.64 -12.10
N VAL A 811 25.15 -0.37 -12.53
CA VAL A 811 26.24 0.53 -12.10
C VAL A 811 26.13 0.80 -10.61
N ASP A 812 24.93 1.13 -10.12
CA ASP A 812 24.70 1.39 -8.70
C ASP A 812 25.03 0.15 -7.85
N ALA A 813 24.65 -1.05 -8.31
CA ALA A 813 24.96 -2.30 -7.63
C ALA A 813 26.47 -2.62 -7.62
N LEU A 814 27.17 -2.28 -8.70
CA LEU A 814 28.62 -2.43 -8.80
C LEU A 814 29.34 -1.45 -7.86
N GLU A 815 28.94 -0.18 -7.86
CA GLU A 815 29.52 0.85 -6.98
C GLU A 815 29.42 0.44 -5.50
N GLU A 816 28.22 0.03 -5.05
CA GLU A 816 28.01 -0.47 -3.68
C GLU A 816 28.92 -1.66 -3.36
N SER A 817 29.08 -2.58 -4.31
CA SER A 817 29.94 -3.75 -4.13
C SER A 817 31.43 -3.37 -4.03
N VAL A 818 31.87 -2.34 -4.75
CA VAL A 818 33.23 -1.79 -4.67
C VAL A 818 33.47 -1.08 -3.34
N GLN A 819 32.55 -0.20 -2.90
CA GLN A 819 32.67 0.52 -1.63
C GLN A 819 32.74 -0.43 -0.43
N ARG A 820 31.92 -1.48 -0.44
CA ARG A 820 31.98 -2.51 0.60
C ARG A 820 33.27 -3.33 0.53
N ARG A 821 33.80 -3.61 -0.67
CA ARG A 821 35.10 -4.29 -0.78
C ARG A 821 36.23 -3.46 -0.21
N LEU A 822 36.24 -2.14 -0.43
CA LEU A 822 37.19 -1.22 0.19
C LEU A 822 37.11 -1.29 1.72
N SER A 823 35.91 -1.20 2.26
CA SER A 823 35.68 -1.29 3.71
C SER A 823 36.12 -2.65 4.29
N SER A 824 35.82 -3.75 3.60
CA SER A 824 36.24 -5.10 4.01
C SER A 824 37.76 -5.28 3.99
N VAL A 825 38.46 -4.71 2.99
CA VAL A 825 39.93 -4.73 2.93
C VAL A 825 40.50 -3.89 4.07
N GLN A 826 39.97 -2.69 4.30
CA GLN A 826 40.40 -1.82 5.40
C GLN A 826 40.23 -2.50 6.76
N ASN A 827 39.07 -3.10 7.03
CA ASN A 827 38.84 -3.87 8.26
C ASN A 827 39.83 -5.03 8.39
N GLY A 828 40.11 -5.74 7.30
CA GLY A 828 41.11 -6.81 7.28
C GLY A 828 42.52 -6.31 7.58
N GLU A 829 42.91 -5.16 7.02
CA GLU A 829 44.20 -4.51 7.33
C GLU A 829 44.27 -4.07 8.80
N ASP A 830 43.20 -3.50 9.34
CA ASP A 830 43.14 -3.03 10.72
C ASP A 830 43.10 -4.19 11.73
N PHE A 831 42.52 -5.34 11.38
CA PHE A 831 42.60 -6.56 12.18
C PHE A 831 44.02 -7.16 12.20
N MET A 832 44.78 -6.98 11.11
CA MET A 832 46.15 -7.49 11.00
C MET A 832 47.20 -6.57 11.66
N LYS A 833 46.86 -5.30 11.93
CA LYS A 833 47.68 -4.35 12.70
C LYS A 833 47.51 -4.59 14.20
#